data_AF-A0A8C1QXD2-F1
#
_entry.id   AF-A0A8C1QXD2-F1
#
_cell.length_a   1.000
_cell.length_b   1.000
_cell.length_c   1.000
_cell.angle_alpha   90.00
_cell.angle_beta   90.00
_cell.angle_gamma   90.00
#
_symmetry.space_group_name_H-M   'P 1'
#
loop_
_entity.id
_entity.type
_entity.pdbx_description
1 polymer ?
#
loop_
_entity_poly.entity_id
_entity_poly.type
_entity_poly.pdbx_seq_one_letter_code
_entity_poly.pdbx_strand_id
1 'polypeptide(L)'
;LPVFGNQILLFPMRVQVGAVLALKVIAKKEPKLVQNVVLQIFVNKDLHPELRMVSWIVLFETKPNMGLVITLARALQKEPNLQVASLVYSHMKALTRSTHPEFSLIAAASRVAIKILSPKLDKLSFRYSKAFLLDGYEVPLMVGAAGSAFFINDAATILPRAVVTKARAYLAGAAADILEVGVRTDGIQEALLKSPFVHEDRLPRMKQVLKALKTFKALPNKQPLGSIYVKVLGQEIAFANVDKAVLEQAMQLTTGGSIPELAGEALKAMQNGTAFQYAKPLLVAEVRHIFPSVAGVPMEFSLYAAAVAAGNLKGKIQAIITPPLTETISVSHLMKTDVKLTAEVSPSITLQTFAVMGLNTGFIQAASMAKGKIHTFLPLKVEAKFDITKANFKIKAFPIVLPVHALTARFETLAAAGNIKALNAERITPIVPETVVLKHSQEAYTSMITPGDLSSETIKTVMSPAEEPELRTSVPVHKTLCSVVPHIGVNVCMEIMSCDATFIKNTTIYNMIGQHGVHINIVRGKSDGPAVEGLELEVQLGPKAAKKLLKEISFADTKTPKVKAVLQKLRKVLEGEKMNKNSSFFSHNKLFYSQSTSSHSFSSSSSVRSSKSHLSKVSIFITTKLIPGFSVYYATHTTQLSKSLDLVAIIARVVRVDRKLLGYQLTAYLDMPTSRVQIIVVSIAVKNNWKMCADGVLLSKHNAGARIAWGAECQQYAITINAVTGHQGPSPMAYLKVKCEKVPTIITNYAKSVAEYISNAAQMTGLAISNEKNIERQIELIILVPTERTLDIIIKTPTMTLSVLNLVLPIALPFEAIQAYPESDVTNIIQNLYIETTKCSKVRNTLTTFNHKKYNYEIPLSCNQVLVQDCTSEHKFIVLIKKDDVFEHEDLNIKVADIDVDIYHQKSAVKVKMNGIEIPTNNISYQHPTGTIRIEQKGQGIALYAPGHGLQEVYYTSDQWMVYVVDWMKGQTCGLCGKADGEIRQEYTTPSGDLTKSSVSFAHSWVLPVESCRDASQCHMKLESEKLEKQVILNGQESKCYSVEPVLRCLPGCVPIRTTPVTIGYHCMSTDTNLNMFDGIYEKSVDLRETTDAHVACRCTEQCA
;
A
#
# COMPACT_ATOMS: atom_id res chain seq x y z
N LEU A 1 25.04 12.04 -26.44
CA LEU A 1 23.80 11.21 -26.52
C LEU A 1 24.09 10.00 -27.41
N PRO A 2 23.56 8.81 -27.11
CA PRO A 2 24.01 7.54 -27.73
C PRO A 2 23.92 7.46 -29.25
N VAL A 3 23.22 8.39 -29.90
CA VAL A 3 23.07 8.45 -31.36
C VAL A 3 24.25 9.13 -32.08
N PHE A 4 25.17 9.76 -31.34
CA PHE A 4 26.29 10.54 -31.92
C PHE A 4 27.65 9.82 -31.89
N GLY A 5 27.71 8.51 -31.60
CA GLY A 5 28.95 7.72 -31.75
C GLY A 5 29.06 6.44 -30.91
N ASN A 6 29.91 5.49 -31.35
CA ASN A 6 30.08 4.16 -30.74
C ASN A 6 30.80 4.17 -29.36
N GLN A 7 31.49 5.25 -28.99
CA GLN A 7 32.21 5.35 -27.70
C GLN A 7 31.30 5.70 -26.50
N ILE A 8 30.01 5.92 -26.71
CA ILE A 8 29.09 6.45 -25.67
C ILE A 8 28.61 5.36 -24.69
N LEU A 9 28.77 4.08 -25.04
CA LEU A 9 28.55 2.94 -24.14
C LEU A 9 29.48 2.96 -22.91
N LEU A 10 30.51 3.81 -22.88
CA LEU A 10 31.41 4.02 -21.73
C LEU A 10 30.81 4.89 -20.61
N PHE A 11 29.75 5.68 -20.88
CA PHE A 11 29.16 6.55 -19.85
C PHE A 11 28.08 5.83 -19.03
N PRO A 12 28.04 6.02 -17.70
CA PRO A 12 27.00 5.43 -16.86
C PRO A 12 25.58 5.81 -17.30
N MET A 13 24.64 4.88 -17.17
CA MET A 13 23.24 5.05 -17.61
C MET A 13 22.60 6.35 -17.06
N ARG A 14 22.90 6.70 -15.81
CA ARG A 14 22.44 7.94 -15.17
C ARG A 14 22.83 9.21 -15.94
N VAL A 15 24.05 9.27 -16.48
CA VAL A 15 24.54 10.42 -17.26
C VAL A 15 23.80 10.49 -18.60
N GLN A 16 23.58 9.35 -19.24
CA GLN A 16 22.84 9.29 -20.50
C GLN A 16 21.38 9.71 -20.33
N VAL A 17 20.71 9.24 -19.28
CA VAL A 17 19.33 9.63 -18.93
C VAL A 17 19.26 11.11 -18.59
N GLY A 18 20.20 11.63 -17.79
CA GLY A 18 20.30 13.05 -17.47
C GLY A 18 20.45 13.92 -18.72
N ALA A 19 21.28 13.50 -19.67
CA ALA A 19 21.46 14.20 -20.93
C ALA A 19 20.18 14.24 -21.79
N VAL A 20 19.41 13.13 -21.85
CA VAL A 20 18.12 13.12 -22.57
C VAL A 20 17.10 14.03 -21.86
N LEU A 21 17.03 13.99 -20.53
CA LEU A 21 16.11 14.83 -19.76
C LEU A 21 16.44 16.32 -19.89
N ALA A 22 17.72 16.69 -20.05
CA ALA A 22 18.12 18.08 -20.29
C ALA A 22 17.53 18.65 -21.59
N LEU A 23 17.24 17.80 -22.59
CA LEU A 23 16.59 18.22 -23.83
C LEU A 23 15.16 18.73 -23.62
N LYS A 24 14.49 18.44 -22.50
CA LYS A 24 13.12 18.95 -22.22
C LYS A 24 13.06 20.48 -22.21
N VAL A 25 14.10 21.14 -21.72
CA VAL A 25 14.16 22.61 -21.70
C VAL A 25 14.35 23.14 -23.12
N ILE A 26 15.22 22.50 -23.90
CA ILE A 26 15.47 22.85 -25.30
C ILE A 26 14.24 22.60 -26.16
N ALA A 27 13.47 21.54 -25.88
CA ALA A 27 12.23 21.19 -26.60
C ALA A 27 11.19 22.32 -26.61
N LYS A 28 11.19 23.17 -25.57
CA LYS A 28 10.29 24.34 -25.51
C LYS A 28 10.65 25.43 -26.55
N LYS A 29 11.92 25.51 -26.96
CA LYS A 29 12.43 26.52 -27.90
C LYS A 29 12.67 25.96 -29.30
N GLU A 30 13.25 24.76 -29.39
CA GLU A 30 13.58 24.08 -30.65
C GLU A 30 12.97 22.66 -30.71
N PRO A 31 11.64 22.54 -30.79
CA PRO A 31 10.96 21.24 -30.71
C PRO A 31 11.36 20.30 -31.86
N LYS A 32 11.54 20.80 -33.08
CA LYS A 32 11.89 19.98 -34.26
C LYS A 32 13.27 19.34 -34.15
N LEU A 33 14.25 20.08 -33.65
CA LEU A 33 15.63 19.58 -33.50
C LEU A 33 15.68 18.49 -32.43
N VAL A 34 15.06 18.73 -31.27
CA VAL A 34 14.97 17.73 -30.20
C VAL A 34 14.19 16.50 -30.67
N GLN A 35 13.07 16.69 -31.36
CA GLN A 35 12.22 15.62 -31.88
C GLN A 35 13.00 14.64 -32.76
N ASN A 36 13.83 15.13 -33.68
CA ASN A 36 14.65 14.27 -34.54
C ASN A 36 15.63 13.40 -33.74
N VAL A 37 16.27 13.99 -32.71
CA VAL A 37 17.24 13.28 -31.86
C VAL A 37 16.58 12.23 -30.98
N VAL A 38 15.50 12.58 -30.28
CA VAL A 38 14.83 11.63 -29.36
C VAL A 38 14.07 10.53 -30.10
N LEU A 39 13.61 10.80 -31.33
CA LEU A 39 12.98 9.79 -32.18
C LEU A 39 13.97 8.68 -32.56
N GLN A 40 15.21 9.03 -32.90
CA GLN A 40 16.26 8.05 -33.19
C GLN A 40 16.60 7.17 -31.97
N ILE A 41 16.61 7.76 -30.76
CA ILE A 41 16.80 7.01 -29.51
C ILE A 41 15.63 6.06 -29.26
N PHE A 42 14.39 6.52 -29.44
CA PHE A 42 13.21 5.71 -29.15
C PHE A 42 13.07 4.50 -30.08
N VAL A 43 13.33 4.69 -31.38
CA VAL A 43 13.15 3.65 -32.41
C VAL A 43 14.25 2.59 -32.36
N ASN A 44 15.46 2.95 -31.91
CA ASN A 44 16.57 2.00 -31.78
C ASN A 44 16.30 1.01 -30.64
N LYS A 45 16.05 -0.27 -30.97
CA LYS A 45 15.70 -1.33 -30.03
C LYS A 45 16.90 -1.89 -29.26
N ASP A 46 18.12 -1.64 -29.74
CA ASP A 46 19.37 -2.10 -29.11
C ASP A 46 19.76 -1.23 -27.91
N LEU A 47 19.12 -0.07 -27.77
CA LEU A 47 19.31 0.83 -26.62
C LEU A 47 18.52 0.37 -25.40
N HIS A 48 19.08 0.64 -24.23
CA HIS A 48 18.48 0.26 -22.95
C HIS A 48 17.03 0.77 -22.80
N PRO A 49 16.09 -0.06 -22.28
CA PRO A 49 14.66 0.28 -22.21
C PRO A 49 14.37 1.59 -21.46
N GLU A 50 15.09 1.85 -20.37
CA GLU A 50 14.96 3.11 -19.61
C GLU A 50 15.22 4.34 -20.49
N LEU A 51 16.26 4.29 -21.33
CA LEU A 51 16.63 5.42 -22.16
C LEU A 51 15.59 5.68 -23.25
N ARG A 52 15.05 4.61 -23.84
CA ARG A 52 13.95 4.67 -24.82
C ARG A 52 12.69 5.24 -24.19
N MET A 53 12.33 4.78 -22.99
CA MET A 53 11.21 5.31 -22.21
C MET A 53 11.36 6.80 -21.86
N VAL A 54 12.55 7.22 -21.45
CA VAL A 54 12.83 8.63 -21.16
C VAL A 54 12.75 9.46 -22.44
N SER A 55 13.30 8.97 -23.56
CA SER A 55 13.20 9.66 -24.85
C SER A 55 11.75 9.82 -25.33
N TRP A 56 10.88 8.85 -25.05
CA TRP A 56 9.43 8.94 -25.29
C TRP A 56 8.78 10.07 -24.48
N ILE A 57 9.13 10.19 -23.20
CA ILE A 57 8.62 11.28 -22.35
C ILE A 57 9.03 12.64 -22.92
N VAL A 58 10.29 12.78 -23.36
CA VAL A 58 10.79 14.04 -23.96
C VAL A 58 10.13 14.33 -25.31
N LEU A 59 9.88 13.31 -26.12
CA LEU A 59 9.21 13.46 -27.41
C LEU A 59 7.83 14.10 -27.28
N PHE A 60 7.05 13.76 -26.24
CA PHE A 60 5.72 14.34 -26.06
C PHE A 60 5.74 15.79 -25.56
N GLU A 61 6.87 16.25 -25.00
CA GLU A 61 7.07 17.68 -24.71
C GLU A 61 7.32 18.49 -26.00
N THR A 62 7.75 17.87 -27.11
CA THR A 62 7.91 18.56 -28.41
C THR A 62 6.60 18.73 -29.18
N LYS A 63 5.48 18.21 -28.65
CA LYS A 63 4.14 18.24 -29.26
C LYS A 63 4.12 17.61 -30.67
N PRO A 64 4.32 16.28 -30.78
CA PRO A 64 4.39 15.60 -32.06
C PRO A 64 3.06 15.70 -32.82
N ASN A 65 3.16 15.81 -34.15
CA ASN A 65 1.98 15.85 -35.01
C ASN A 65 1.28 14.47 -35.08
N MET A 66 0.04 14.47 -35.57
CA MET A 66 -0.78 13.26 -35.63
C MET A 66 -0.16 12.13 -36.47
N GLY A 67 0.47 12.47 -37.59
CA GLY A 67 1.13 11.48 -38.46
C GLY A 67 2.28 10.75 -37.76
N LEU A 68 3.07 11.46 -36.96
CA LEU A 68 4.15 10.85 -36.18
C LEU A 68 3.60 9.98 -35.06
N VAL A 69 2.59 10.44 -34.31
CA VAL A 69 1.97 9.65 -33.23
C VAL A 69 1.38 8.34 -33.75
N ILE A 70 0.71 8.37 -34.91
CA ILE A 70 0.16 7.16 -35.56
C ILE A 70 1.27 6.21 -36.01
N THR A 71 2.34 6.74 -36.62
CA THR A 71 3.50 5.95 -37.03
C THR A 71 4.15 5.25 -35.84
N LEU A 72 4.30 5.96 -34.72
CA LEU A 72 4.84 5.40 -33.48
C LEU A 72 3.93 4.34 -32.87
N ALA A 73 2.61 4.53 -32.94
CA ALA A 73 1.65 3.52 -32.50
C ALA A 73 1.78 2.22 -33.32
N ARG A 74 1.99 2.31 -34.64
CA ARG A 74 2.26 1.12 -35.48
C ARG A 74 3.60 0.48 -35.13
N ALA A 75 4.65 1.27 -34.90
CA ALA A 75 5.94 0.75 -34.46
C ALA A 75 5.85 -0.01 -33.13
N LEU A 76 5.00 0.49 -32.21
CA LEU A 76 4.78 -0.12 -30.90
C LEU A 76 4.12 -1.50 -30.96
N GLN A 77 3.33 -1.80 -32.00
CA GLN A 77 2.77 -3.15 -32.19
C GLN A 77 3.85 -4.22 -32.34
N LYS A 78 5.03 -3.83 -32.84
CA LYS A 78 6.20 -4.70 -33.03
C LYS A 78 7.28 -4.48 -31.96
N GLU A 79 6.93 -3.88 -30.82
CA GLU A 79 7.86 -3.63 -29.72
C GLU A 79 8.11 -4.92 -28.92
N PRO A 80 9.35 -5.43 -28.85
CA PRO A 80 9.65 -6.64 -28.06
C PRO A 80 9.66 -6.35 -26.56
N ASN A 81 10.02 -5.14 -26.14
CA ASN A 81 10.17 -4.83 -24.72
C ASN A 81 8.84 -4.37 -24.09
N LEU A 82 8.27 -5.21 -23.23
CA LEU A 82 6.99 -4.94 -22.56
C LEU A 82 7.04 -3.74 -21.58
N GLN A 83 8.21 -3.37 -21.05
CA GLN A 83 8.36 -2.16 -20.21
C GLN A 83 8.10 -0.91 -21.06
N VAL A 84 8.75 -0.83 -22.23
CA VAL A 84 8.55 0.27 -23.18
C VAL A 84 7.10 0.29 -23.68
N ALA A 85 6.57 -0.86 -24.10
CA ALA A 85 5.19 -0.96 -24.59
C ALA A 85 4.14 -0.52 -23.57
N SER A 86 4.30 -0.93 -22.30
CA SER A 86 3.40 -0.55 -21.20
C SER A 86 3.43 0.95 -20.89
N LEU A 87 4.63 1.55 -20.81
CA LEU A 87 4.75 2.99 -20.55
C LEU A 87 4.13 3.81 -21.67
N VAL A 88 4.46 3.48 -22.91
CA VAL A 88 3.99 4.21 -24.10
C VAL A 88 2.47 4.14 -24.21
N TYR A 89 1.89 2.94 -24.09
CA TYR A 89 0.44 2.74 -24.16
C TYR A 89 -0.29 3.48 -23.03
N SER A 90 0.16 3.34 -21.78
CA SER A 90 -0.47 4.02 -20.64
C SER A 90 -0.38 5.55 -20.75
N HIS A 91 0.74 6.08 -21.27
CA HIS A 91 0.90 7.51 -21.50
C HIS A 91 -0.08 8.05 -22.55
N MET A 92 -0.18 7.40 -23.72
CA MET A 92 -1.17 7.76 -24.74
C MET A 92 -2.59 7.68 -24.18
N LYS A 93 -2.90 6.65 -23.39
CA LYS A 93 -4.21 6.47 -22.76
C LYS A 93 -4.56 7.59 -21.81
N ALA A 94 -3.61 7.99 -20.97
CA ALA A 94 -3.82 9.11 -20.06
C ALA A 94 -4.06 10.42 -20.83
N LEU A 95 -3.31 10.66 -21.91
CA LEU A 95 -3.46 11.85 -22.77
C LEU A 95 -4.84 11.94 -23.46
N THR A 96 -5.52 10.82 -23.74
CA THR A 96 -6.86 10.86 -24.37
C THR A 96 -7.92 11.56 -23.53
N ARG A 97 -7.71 11.60 -22.20
CA ARG A 97 -8.63 12.19 -21.21
C ARG A 97 -8.25 13.62 -20.85
N SER A 98 -7.16 14.15 -21.41
CA SER A 98 -6.71 15.51 -21.14
C SER A 98 -7.77 16.53 -21.57
N THR A 99 -8.08 17.46 -20.68
CA THR A 99 -9.03 18.57 -20.90
C THR A 99 -8.32 19.87 -21.26
N HIS A 100 -6.99 19.90 -21.19
CA HIS A 100 -6.20 21.09 -21.44
C HIS A 100 -6.13 21.46 -22.94
N PRO A 101 -6.34 22.74 -23.32
CA PRO A 101 -6.35 23.16 -24.73
C PRO A 101 -5.06 22.83 -25.49
N GLU A 102 -3.90 22.96 -24.83
CA GLU A 102 -2.57 22.70 -25.42
C GLU A 102 -2.36 21.23 -25.81
N PHE A 103 -3.06 20.30 -25.14
CA PHE A 103 -2.97 18.87 -25.42
C PHE A 103 -4.11 18.37 -26.31
N SER A 104 -5.04 19.22 -26.75
CA SER A 104 -6.19 18.83 -27.57
C SER A 104 -5.81 18.04 -28.84
N LEU A 105 -4.80 18.50 -29.58
CA LEU A 105 -4.29 17.84 -30.79
C LEU A 105 -3.63 16.49 -30.46
N ILE A 106 -2.87 16.43 -29.37
CA ILE A 106 -2.18 15.20 -28.93
C ILE A 106 -3.19 14.19 -28.38
N ALA A 107 -4.21 14.65 -27.67
CA ALA A 107 -5.31 13.85 -27.16
C ALA A 107 -6.11 13.24 -28.33
N ALA A 108 -6.41 14.04 -29.37
CA ALA A 108 -7.05 13.55 -30.59
C ALA A 108 -6.19 12.49 -31.30
N ALA A 109 -4.89 12.76 -31.49
CA ALA A 109 -3.96 11.80 -32.08
C ALA A 109 -3.85 10.51 -31.23
N SER A 110 -3.82 10.63 -29.91
CA SER A 110 -3.74 9.51 -28.98
C SER A 110 -5.03 8.67 -28.96
N ARG A 111 -6.21 9.30 -29.13
CA ARG A 111 -7.49 8.57 -29.27
C ARG A 111 -7.49 7.67 -30.51
N VAL A 112 -6.89 8.14 -31.60
CA VAL A 112 -6.73 7.33 -32.82
C VAL A 112 -5.66 6.26 -32.61
N ALA A 113 -4.51 6.61 -32.03
CA ALA A 113 -3.43 5.68 -31.76
C ALA A 113 -3.85 4.49 -30.88
N ILE A 114 -4.64 4.71 -29.83
CA ILE A 114 -5.11 3.63 -28.95
C ILE A 114 -6.05 2.66 -29.65
N LYS A 115 -6.84 3.12 -30.63
CA LYS A 115 -7.65 2.22 -31.46
C LYS A 115 -6.81 1.31 -32.34
N ILE A 116 -5.60 1.73 -32.69
CA ILE A 116 -4.62 0.94 -33.45
C ILE A 116 -3.89 -0.06 -32.52
N LEU A 117 -3.70 0.29 -31.25
CA LEU A 117 -3.00 -0.53 -30.27
C LEU A 117 -3.91 -1.58 -29.62
N SER A 118 -3.35 -2.71 -29.21
CA SER A 118 -4.14 -3.76 -28.56
C SER A 118 -4.53 -3.36 -27.13
N PRO A 119 -5.81 -3.51 -26.72
CA PRO A 119 -6.23 -3.27 -25.33
C PRO A 119 -5.60 -4.25 -24.33
N LYS A 120 -4.91 -5.30 -24.80
CA LYS A 120 -4.13 -6.22 -23.94
C LYS A 120 -3.01 -5.48 -23.17
N LEU A 121 -2.42 -4.43 -23.74
CA LEU A 121 -1.38 -3.63 -23.09
C LEU A 121 -1.90 -2.87 -21.84
N ASP A 122 -3.21 -2.64 -21.76
CA ASP A 122 -3.85 -2.00 -20.61
C ASP A 122 -3.90 -2.92 -19.39
N LYS A 123 -3.93 -4.24 -19.62
CA LYS A 123 -4.02 -5.28 -18.58
C LYS A 123 -2.68 -5.59 -17.92
N LEU A 124 -1.58 -4.99 -18.39
CA LEU A 124 -0.26 -5.16 -17.79
C LEU A 124 -0.23 -4.56 -16.37
N SER A 125 0.29 -5.32 -15.40
CA SER A 125 0.33 -4.93 -13.99
C SER A 125 1.33 -3.81 -13.69
N PHE A 126 1.35 -3.32 -12.44
CA PHE A 126 2.30 -2.30 -11.96
C PHE A 126 3.77 -2.76 -11.92
N ARG A 127 4.06 -4.04 -12.22
CA ARG A 127 5.44 -4.51 -12.45
C ARG A 127 6.03 -3.98 -13.76
N TYR A 128 5.16 -3.58 -14.69
CA TYR A 128 5.55 -2.90 -15.92
C TYR A 128 5.47 -1.39 -15.75
N SER A 129 6.32 -0.68 -16.49
CA SER A 129 6.40 0.77 -16.46
C SER A 129 5.08 1.41 -16.86
N LYS A 130 4.66 2.47 -16.15
CA LYS A 130 3.37 3.12 -16.36
C LYS A 130 3.46 4.65 -16.24
N ALA A 131 2.62 5.32 -17.01
CA ALA A 131 2.43 6.76 -16.96
C ALA A 131 0.98 7.09 -16.56
N PHE A 132 0.85 8.07 -15.67
CA PHE A 132 -0.43 8.62 -15.23
C PHE A 132 -0.47 10.12 -15.49
N LEU A 133 -1.63 10.61 -15.90
CA LEU A 133 -1.91 12.04 -16.09
C LEU A 133 -3.32 12.33 -15.56
N LEU A 134 -3.43 13.36 -14.75
CA LEU A 134 -4.68 13.95 -14.27
C LEU A 134 -4.60 15.45 -14.52
N ASP A 135 -5.56 16.02 -15.23
CA ASP A 135 -5.62 17.46 -15.45
C ASP A 135 -7.03 18.01 -15.30
N GLY A 136 -7.10 19.32 -15.08
CA GLY A 136 -8.33 20.10 -15.07
C GLY A 136 -8.03 21.53 -15.49
N TYR A 137 -8.88 22.08 -16.37
CA TYR A 137 -8.71 23.43 -16.90
C TYR A 137 -10.05 24.14 -17.01
N GLU A 138 -10.12 25.35 -16.46
CA GLU A 138 -11.29 26.22 -16.44
C GLU A 138 -11.11 27.33 -17.50
N VAL A 139 -11.83 27.20 -18.62
CA VAL A 139 -11.67 28.08 -19.79
C VAL A 139 -11.98 29.56 -19.48
N PRO A 140 -13.08 29.92 -18.78
CA PRO A 140 -13.41 31.32 -18.50
C PRO A 140 -12.36 32.07 -17.66
N LEU A 141 -11.63 31.35 -16.81
CA LEU A 141 -10.57 31.92 -15.97
C LEU A 141 -9.18 31.76 -16.59
N MET A 142 -9.06 31.00 -17.67
CA MET A 142 -7.78 30.57 -18.25
C MET A 142 -6.82 29.98 -17.21
N VAL A 143 -7.38 29.26 -16.22
CA VAL A 143 -6.65 28.65 -15.10
C VAL A 143 -6.77 27.14 -15.20
N GLY A 144 -5.69 26.43 -14.93
CA GLY A 144 -5.77 24.98 -14.74
C GLY A 144 -4.57 24.40 -14.03
N ALA A 145 -4.64 23.09 -13.78
CA ALA A 145 -3.58 22.33 -13.17
C ALA A 145 -3.50 20.93 -13.79
N ALA A 146 -2.29 20.38 -13.84
CA ALA A 146 -2.03 19.02 -14.27
C ALA A 146 -1.03 18.33 -13.33
N GLY A 147 -1.32 17.08 -12.97
CA GLY A 147 -0.44 16.18 -12.25
C GLY A 147 -0.08 14.99 -13.12
N SER A 148 1.21 14.68 -13.23
CA SER A 148 1.70 13.49 -13.94
C SER A 148 2.64 12.66 -13.07
N ALA A 149 2.63 11.35 -13.29
CA ALA A 149 3.51 10.42 -12.60
C ALA A 149 4.01 9.35 -13.58
N PHE A 150 5.34 9.17 -13.63
CA PHE A 150 6.02 8.18 -14.45
C PHE A 150 6.73 7.17 -13.55
N PHE A 151 6.37 5.90 -13.71
CA PHE A 151 7.00 4.76 -13.05
C PHE A 151 7.83 4.01 -14.08
N ILE A 152 9.16 4.01 -13.90
CA ILE A 152 10.10 3.32 -14.76
C ILE A 152 10.62 2.10 -14.01
N ASN A 153 10.21 0.93 -14.48
CA ASN A 153 10.55 -0.37 -13.91
C ASN A 153 11.54 -1.12 -14.82
N ASP A 154 12.27 -2.04 -14.19
CA ASP A 154 13.18 -2.96 -14.85
C ASP A 154 12.72 -4.41 -14.62
N ALA A 155 12.97 -5.30 -15.58
CA ALA A 155 12.51 -6.70 -15.53
C ALA A 155 13.12 -7.49 -14.36
N ALA A 156 14.31 -7.10 -13.88
CA ALA A 156 15.05 -7.81 -12.86
C ALA A 156 14.75 -7.37 -11.41
N THR A 157 13.73 -6.53 -11.16
CA THR A 157 13.73 -5.72 -9.93
C THR A 157 12.37 -5.53 -9.25
N ILE A 158 12.38 -5.45 -7.92
CA ILE A 158 11.18 -5.40 -7.04
C ILE A 158 10.70 -3.95 -6.83
N LEU A 159 11.62 -2.99 -6.83
CA LEU A 159 11.33 -1.55 -6.68
C LEU A 159 11.50 -0.84 -8.02
N PRO A 160 10.68 0.21 -8.32
CA PRO A 160 10.87 1.02 -9.50
C PRO A 160 12.28 1.64 -9.52
N ARG A 161 12.94 1.58 -10.67
CA ARG A 161 14.28 2.13 -10.89
C ARG A 161 14.25 3.66 -10.84
N ALA A 162 13.18 4.25 -11.37
CA ALA A 162 12.88 5.65 -11.19
C ALA A 162 11.37 5.92 -11.06
N VAL A 163 11.02 6.87 -10.19
CA VAL A 163 9.68 7.45 -10.08
C VAL A 163 9.81 8.95 -10.24
N VAL A 164 9.04 9.54 -11.15
CA VAL A 164 9.02 10.99 -11.36
C VAL A 164 7.58 11.48 -11.28
N THR A 165 7.30 12.36 -10.33
CA THR A 165 6.00 13.03 -10.17
C THR A 165 6.15 14.52 -10.45
N LYS A 166 5.18 15.10 -11.15
CA LYS A 166 5.23 16.49 -11.62
C LYS A 166 3.87 17.14 -11.51
N ALA A 167 3.84 18.35 -10.97
CA ALA A 167 2.68 19.24 -10.93
C ALA A 167 2.97 20.49 -11.77
N ARG A 168 2.05 20.81 -12.68
CA ARG A 168 2.08 21.98 -13.55
C ARG A 168 0.81 22.81 -13.32
N ALA A 169 0.94 24.12 -13.31
CA ALA A 169 -0.20 25.03 -13.35
C ALA A 169 -0.19 25.87 -14.61
N TYR A 170 -1.39 26.30 -14.99
CA TYR A 170 -1.67 27.13 -16.14
C TYR A 170 -2.44 28.36 -15.67
N LEU A 171 -2.01 29.54 -16.12
CA LEU A 171 -2.64 30.81 -15.80
C LEU A 171 -2.46 31.76 -16.98
N ALA A 172 -3.56 32.30 -17.50
CA ALA A 172 -3.55 33.32 -18.57
C ALA A 172 -2.71 32.92 -19.79
N GLY A 173 -2.78 31.65 -20.21
CA GLY A 173 -2.02 31.11 -21.34
C GLY A 173 -0.55 30.79 -21.05
N ALA A 174 -0.04 31.15 -19.86
CA ALA A 174 1.28 30.72 -19.39
C ALA A 174 1.19 29.37 -18.65
N ALA A 175 2.27 28.60 -18.70
CA ALA A 175 2.40 27.31 -18.02
C ALA A 175 3.68 27.29 -17.17
N ALA A 176 3.56 26.87 -15.90
CA ALA A 176 4.68 26.76 -14.99
C ALA A 176 4.70 25.39 -14.29
N ASP A 177 5.90 24.79 -14.22
CA ASP A 177 6.13 23.54 -13.50
C ASP A 177 6.28 23.86 -12.00
N ILE A 178 5.20 23.76 -11.21
CA ILE A 178 5.20 24.20 -9.80
C ILE A 178 6.11 23.32 -8.94
N LEU A 179 6.01 22.00 -9.11
CA LEU A 179 6.74 21.03 -8.31
C LEU A 179 7.06 19.80 -9.15
N GLU A 180 8.30 19.35 -9.10
CA GLU A 180 8.72 18.06 -9.64
C GLU A 180 9.52 17.32 -8.57
N VAL A 181 9.17 16.06 -8.31
CA VAL A 181 9.92 15.19 -7.41
C VAL A 181 10.33 13.96 -8.18
N GLY A 182 11.64 13.70 -8.22
CA GLY A 182 12.19 12.50 -8.83
C GLY A 182 12.96 11.68 -7.82
N VAL A 183 12.72 10.37 -7.83
CA VAL A 183 13.44 9.39 -7.02
C VAL A 183 14.05 8.36 -7.95
N ARG A 184 15.35 8.09 -7.78
CA ARG A 184 16.06 6.97 -8.42
C ARG A 184 16.67 6.06 -7.37
N THR A 185 16.67 4.76 -7.64
CA THR A 185 17.05 3.72 -6.67
C THR A 185 18.21 2.84 -7.15
N ASP A 186 18.94 3.26 -8.19
CA ASP A 186 19.96 2.47 -8.90
C ASP A 186 20.92 1.72 -7.93
N GLY A 187 21.43 2.36 -6.87
CA GLY A 187 22.38 1.72 -5.93
C GLY A 187 21.77 0.99 -4.72
N ILE A 188 20.53 1.30 -4.30
CA ILE A 188 19.76 0.57 -3.28
C ILE A 188 19.36 -0.77 -3.88
N GLN A 189 19.02 -0.77 -5.17
CA GLN A 189 18.74 -1.94 -5.97
C GLN A 189 19.98 -2.85 -6.05
N GLU A 190 21.15 -2.28 -6.39
CA GLU A 190 22.41 -3.03 -6.37
C GLU A 190 22.84 -3.51 -4.98
N ALA A 191 22.59 -2.72 -3.92
CA ALA A 191 22.97 -3.08 -2.54
C ALA A 191 22.03 -4.12 -1.93
N LEU A 192 20.73 -4.06 -2.22
CA LEU A 192 19.77 -5.12 -1.88
C LEU A 192 20.11 -6.43 -2.60
N LEU A 193 20.69 -6.35 -3.80
CA LEU A 193 21.19 -7.51 -4.54
C LEU A 193 22.55 -8.04 -4.01
N LYS A 194 23.30 -7.26 -3.20
CA LYS A 194 24.69 -7.58 -2.75
C LYS A 194 24.88 -7.74 -1.22
N SER A 195 23.85 -7.54 -0.38
CA SER A 195 23.97 -7.50 1.10
C SER A 195 23.97 -8.90 1.78
N PRO A 196 24.94 -9.21 2.67
CA PRO A 196 25.08 -10.52 3.33
C PRO A 196 24.32 -10.72 4.67
N PHE A 197 23.52 -9.75 5.15
CA PHE A 197 22.96 -9.74 6.53
C PHE A 197 21.45 -10.03 6.67
N VAL A 198 20.91 -11.03 5.97
CA VAL A 198 19.47 -11.37 6.05
C VAL A 198 19.14 -12.37 7.19
N HIS A 199 20.12 -13.06 7.78
CA HIS A 199 19.90 -14.17 8.71
C HIS A 199 20.03 -13.86 10.21
N GLU A 200 19.21 -12.97 10.76
CA GLU A 200 19.05 -12.93 12.23
C GLU A 200 17.59 -12.79 12.65
N ASP A 201 17.08 -13.88 13.22
CA ASP A 201 15.67 -14.27 13.41
C ASP A 201 14.89 -13.54 14.52
N ARG A 202 15.43 -12.46 15.09
CA ARG A 202 14.82 -11.81 16.27
C ARG A 202 14.55 -10.32 16.12
N LEU A 203 14.62 -9.78 14.90
CA LEU A 203 14.52 -8.34 14.69
C LEU A 203 13.64 -7.98 13.47
N PRO A 204 12.63 -7.08 13.60
CA PRO A 204 11.73 -6.70 12.51
C PRO A 204 12.48 -6.07 11.31
N ARG A 205 11.93 -6.20 10.08
CA ARG A 205 12.51 -5.81 8.77
C ARG A 205 13.05 -4.40 8.75
N MET A 206 12.39 -3.47 9.43
CA MET A 206 12.87 -2.08 9.53
C MET A 206 14.16 -1.96 10.35
N LYS A 207 14.35 -2.82 11.36
CA LYS A 207 15.60 -2.96 12.12
C LYS A 207 16.68 -3.74 11.35
N GLN A 208 16.33 -4.69 10.48
CA GLN A 208 17.28 -5.35 9.57
C GLN A 208 17.71 -4.40 8.45
N VAL A 209 16.82 -3.59 7.88
CA VAL A 209 17.18 -2.49 6.98
C VAL A 209 18.11 -1.52 7.71
N LEU A 210 17.78 -1.08 8.93
CA LEU A 210 18.71 -0.28 9.77
C LEU A 210 20.03 -1.00 10.12
N LYS A 211 20.11 -2.33 10.08
CA LYS A 211 21.31 -3.13 10.41
C LYS A 211 22.15 -3.50 9.18
N ALA A 212 21.51 -3.68 8.03
CA ALA A 212 22.13 -3.72 6.71
C ALA A 212 22.75 -2.36 6.44
N LEU A 213 22.00 -1.27 6.67
CA LEU A 213 22.51 0.11 6.64
C LEU A 213 23.78 0.25 7.54
N LYS A 214 23.88 -0.46 8.69
CA LYS A 214 25.05 -0.39 9.62
C LYS A 214 26.32 -1.01 9.03
N THR A 215 26.15 -1.99 8.17
CA THR A 215 27.24 -2.76 7.55
C THR A 215 27.66 -2.19 6.20
N PHE A 216 27.06 -1.07 5.74
CA PHE A 216 27.45 -0.35 4.52
C PHE A 216 28.88 0.20 4.53
N LYS A 217 29.61 0.12 5.64
CA LYS A 217 31.02 0.49 5.78
C LYS A 217 31.97 -0.16 4.74
N ALA A 218 31.53 -1.15 3.96
CA ALA A 218 32.34 -1.84 2.95
C ALA A 218 32.24 -1.34 1.49
N LEU A 219 31.29 -0.49 1.09
CA LEU A 219 31.19 -0.02 -0.32
C LEU A 219 32.18 1.13 -0.65
N PRO A 220 32.68 1.24 -1.91
CA PRO A 220 33.47 2.38 -2.37
C PRO A 220 32.65 3.68 -2.34
N ASN A 221 33.24 4.78 -1.84
CA ASN A 221 32.58 6.06 -1.58
C ASN A 221 31.98 6.82 -2.80
N LYS A 222 32.03 6.27 -4.02
CA LYS A 222 31.77 7.01 -5.26
C LYS A 222 30.41 6.74 -5.94
N GLN A 223 29.65 5.71 -5.54
CA GLN A 223 28.35 5.39 -6.16
C GLN A 223 27.16 5.68 -5.23
N PRO A 224 26.19 6.51 -5.66
CA PRO A 224 25.00 6.82 -4.89
C PRO A 224 24.01 5.66 -4.82
N LEU A 225 23.55 5.33 -3.61
CA LEU A 225 22.57 4.28 -3.36
C LEU A 225 21.21 4.68 -3.94
N GLY A 226 20.85 5.94 -3.82
CA GLY A 226 19.70 6.50 -4.52
C GLY A 226 19.92 7.97 -4.73
N SER A 227 19.04 8.59 -5.49
CA SER A 227 19.01 10.03 -5.58
C SER A 227 17.58 10.52 -5.54
N ILE A 228 17.34 11.54 -4.73
CA ILE A 228 16.10 12.29 -4.73
C ILE A 228 16.41 13.71 -5.19
N TYR A 229 15.54 14.25 -6.04
CA TYR A 229 15.59 15.65 -6.39
C TYR A 229 14.21 16.27 -6.29
N VAL A 230 14.20 17.55 -5.98
CA VAL A 230 13.00 18.38 -5.90
C VAL A 230 13.25 19.64 -6.72
N LYS A 231 12.38 19.88 -7.69
CA LYS A 231 12.35 21.12 -8.47
C LYS A 231 11.12 21.92 -8.10
N VAL A 232 11.29 23.22 -7.94
CA VAL A 232 10.21 24.18 -7.74
C VAL A 232 10.30 25.22 -8.84
N LEU A 233 9.19 25.53 -9.50
CA LEU A 233 9.14 26.44 -10.66
C LEU A 233 10.10 26.02 -11.80
N GLY A 234 10.30 24.71 -11.98
CA GLY A 234 11.20 24.14 -12.98
C GLY A 234 12.70 24.24 -12.63
N GLN A 235 13.07 24.87 -11.51
CA GLN A 235 14.45 24.95 -11.01
C GLN A 235 14.71 23.89 -9.95
N GLU A 236 15.84 23.21 -10.02
CA GLU A 236 16.25 22.24 -9.02
C GLU A 236 16.73 22.95 -7.75
N ILE A 237 15.94 22.86 -6.67
CA ILE A 237 16.22 23.56 -5.40
C ILE A 237 16.84 22.63 -4.36
N ALA A 238 16.63 21.33 -4.51
CA ALA A 238 17.21 20.33 -3.64
C ALA A 238 17.52 19.09 -4.45
N PHE A 239 18.77 18.64 -4.31
CA PHE A 239 19.24 17.40 -4.87
C PHE A 239 20.01 16.69 -3.76
N ALA A 240 19.63 15.46 -3.45
CA ALA A 240 20.33 14.65 -2.47
C ALA A 240 20.63 13.28 -3.07
N ASN A 241 21.92 12.97 -3.15
CA ASN A 241 22.34 11.59 -3.28
C ASN A 241 22.27 10.95 -1.88
N VAL A 242 21.62 9.79 -1.81
CA VAL A 242 21.70 8.92 -0.65
C VAL A 242 22.99 8.12 -0.81
N ASP A 243 24.09 8.71 -0.35
CA ASP A 243 25.40 8.08 -0.33
C ASP A 243 25.65 7.43 1.02
N LYS A 244 26.65 6.55 1.07
CA LYS A 244 27.13 5.92 2.29
C LYS A 244 27.43 6.92 3.42
N ALA A 245 27.95 8.11 3.10
CA ALA A 245 28.27 9.16 4.07
C ALA A 245 27.02 9.75 4.77
N VAL A 246 25.96 10.01 4.01
CA VAL A 246 24.68 10.55 4.55
C VAL A 246 23.99 9.49 5.42
N LEU A 247 24.10 8.23 5.01
CA LEU A 247 23.60 7.10 5.75
C LEU A 247 24.39 6.90 7.05
N GLU A 248 25.72 6.93 7.02
CA GLU A 248 26.56 6.88 8.23
C GLU A 248 26.21 8.00 9.23
N GLN A 249 25.91 9.21 8.74
CA GLN A 249 25.43 10.34 9.56
C GLN A 249 24.05 10.08 10.18
N ALA A 250 23.07 9.56 9.41
CA ALA A 250 21.74 9.20 9.89
C ALA A 250 21.73 7.98 10.83
N MET A 251 22.76 7.15 10.72
CA MET A 251 22.94 5.94 11.52
C MET A 251 23.65 6.18 12.84
N GLN A 252 24.59 7.13 12.88
CA GLN A 252 25.09 7.70 14.13
C GLN A 252 23.94 8.26 14.98
N LEU A 253 22.92 8.85 14.35
CA LEU A 253 21.69 9.33 15.01
C LEU A 253 20.78 8.21 15.58
N THR A 254 20.79 7.00 15.04
CA THR A 254 19.85 5.92 15.43
C THR A 254 20.48 4.78 16.24
N THR A 255 21.81 4.73 16.36
CA THR A 255 22.52 3.52 16.82
C THR A 255 23.42 3.68 18.04
N GLY A 256 23.31 4.80 18.75
CA GLY A 256 23.92 4.96 20.08
C GLY A 256 25.44 5.10 20.10
N GLY A 257 26.08 5.26 18.93
CA GLY A 257 27.48 5.66 18.81
C GLY A 257 27.56 7.14 18.43
N SER A 258 28.34 7.90 19.22
CA SER A 258 28.44 9.38 19.25
C SER A 258 27.14 10.16 19.51
N ILE A 259 26.20 9.57 20.25
CA ILE A 259 25.12 10.29 20.94
C ILE A 259 25.59 11.02 22.23
N PRO A 260 26.65 10.63 22.98
CA PRO A 260 26.92 11.28 24.27
C PRO A 260 27.25 12.77 24.14
N GLU A 261 27.99 13.17 23.10
CA GLU A 261 28.36 14.57 22.90
C GLU A 261 27.21 15.36 22.31
N LEU A 262 26.65 14.97 21.16
CA LEU A 262 25.64 15.80 20.47
C LEU A 262 24.27 15.77 21.16
N ALA A 263 23.85 14.61 21.70
CA ALA A 263 22.63 14.55 22.51
C ALA A 263 22.87 15.01 23.96
N GLY A 264 24.09 14.86 24.50
CA GLY A 264 24.45 15.47 25.79
C GLY A 264 24.50 16.99 25.71
N GLU A 265 25.03 17.55 24.63
CA GLU A 265 24.99 18.98 24.30
C GLU A 265 23.57 19.45 24.03
N ALA A 266 22.77 18.70 23.26
CA ALA A 266 21.37 19.03 23.04
C ALA A 266 20.56 18.96 24.36
N LEU A 267 20.79 17.95 25.21
CA LEU A 267 20.15 17.87 26.53
C LEU A 267 20.63 18.97 27.47
N LYS A 268 21.94 19.29 27.49
CA LYS A 268 22.50 20.41 28.26
C LYS A 268 21.95 21.75 27.76
N ALA A 269 21.83 21.94 26.46
CA ALA A 269 21.21 23.12 25.84
C ALA A 269 19.72 23.22 26.19
N MET A 270 19.00 22.09 26.19
CA MET A 270 17.61 21.96 26.65
C MET A 270 17.44 22.05 28.18
N GLN A 271 18.49 21.92 28.98
CA GLN A 271 18.46 22.18 30.43
C GLN A 271 18.79 23.64 30.74
N ASN A 272 19.75 24.21 30.00
CA ASN A 272 20.18 25.61 30.12
C ASN A 272 19.11 26.59 29.57
N GLY A 273 18.22 26.09 28.71
CA GLY A 273 17.07 26.83 28.19
C GLY A 273 17.45 27.73 27.02
N THR A 274 17.52 27.16 25.83
CA THR A 274 17.79 27.88 24.58
C THR A 274 16.53 28.50 23.96
N ALA A 275 16.59 29.78 23.64
CA ALA A 275 15.60 30.44 22.78
C ALA A 275 16.00 30.26 21.31
N PHE A 276 15.03 29.96 20.44
CA PHE A 276 15.26 29.76 19.01
C PHE A 276 14.36 30.71 18.22
N GLN A 277 14.97 31.58 17.41
CA GLN A 277 14.27 32.46 16.48
C GLN A 277 14.67 32.06 15.06
N TYR A 278 13.68 31.76 14.24
CA TYR A 278 13.89 31.39 12.85
C TYR A 278 12.98 32.21 11.95
N ALA A 279 13.55 32.87 10.95
CA ALA A 279 12.80 33.56 9.91
C ALA A 279 13.41 33.25 8.54
N LYS A 280 12.57 32.93 7.56
CA LYS A 280 12.98 32.66 6.18
C LYS A 280 12.10 33.46 5.20
N PRO A 281 12.65 34.53 4.58
CA PRO A 281 11.99 35.20 3.47
C PRO A 281 12.14 34.39 2.17
N LEU A 282 11.13 34.47 1.31
CA LEU A 282 11.06 33.78 0.02
C LEU A 282 10.38 34.68 -1.01
N LEU A 283 11.04 34.98 -2.12
CA LEU A 283 10.39 35.56 -3.31
C LEU A 283 9.62 34.44 -4.00
N VAL A 284 8.29 34.48 -3.94
CA VAL A 284 7.39 33.43 -4.43
C VAL A 284 7.17 33.55 -5.93
N ALA A 285 6.99 34.77 -6.43
CA ALA A 285 6.83 35.05 -7.85
C ALA A 285 7.21 36.50 -8.18
N GLU A 286 7.84 36.70 -9.33
CA GLU A 286 8.01 38.00 -9.97
C GLU A 286 7.74 37.83 -11.46
N VAL A 287 6.69 38.46 -11.96
CA VAL A 287 6.34 38.50 -13.38
C VAL A 287 6.23 39.96 -13.76
N ARG A 288 6.91 40.38 -14.84
CA ARG A 288 6.85 41.74 -15.34
C ARG A 288 6.73 41.71 -16.86
N HIS A 289 5.75 42.41 -17.41
CA HIS A 289 5.57 42.60 -18.83
C HIS A 289 5.49 44.10 -19.11
N ILE A 290 6.51 44.62 -19.79
CA ILE A 290 6.66 46.04 -20.09
C ILE A 290 6.60 46.23 -21.61
N PHE A 291 5.72 47.11 -22.08
CA PHE A 291 5.53 47.39 -23.49
C PHE A 291 5.27 48.89 -23.69
N PRO A 292 5.67 49.46 -24.83
CA PRO A 292 5.43 50.87 -25.11
C PRO A 292 3.94 51.10 -25.36
N SER A 293 3.39 52.14 -24.73
CA SER A 293 2.09 52.69 -25.13
C SER A 293 2.22 53.47 -26.46
N VAL A 294 1.09 53.81 -27.08
CA VAL A 294 1.07 54.65 -28.30
C VAL A 294 1.76 56.01 -28.07
N ALA A 295 1.76 56.51 -26.83
CA ALA A 295 2.46 57.75 -26.45
C ALA A 295 3.97 57.56 -26.18
N GLY A 296 4.52 56.35 -26.35
CA GLY A 296 5.93 56.04 -26.11
C GLY A 296 6.31 55.84 -24.63
N VAL A 297 5.35 55.93 -23.71
CA VAL A 297 5.56 55.69 -22.28
C VAL A 297 5.44 54.19 -21.98
N PRO A 298 6.34 53.58 -21.18
CA PRO A 298 6.26 52.17 -20.82
C PRO A 298 5.05 51.86 -19.94
N MET A 299 4.18 50.99 -20.42
CA MET A 299 3.12 50.36 -19.64
C MET A 299 3.64 49.04 -19.06
N GLU A 300 3.44 48.84 -17.77
CA GLU A 300 3.89 47.68 -17.01
C GLU A 300 2.69 46.90 -16.47
N PHE A 301 2.65 45.60 -16.76
CA PHE A 301 1.86 44.60 -16.04
C PHE A 301 2.79 43.76 -15.18
N SER A 302 2.65 43.82 -13.87
CA SER A 302 3.54 43.11 -12.97
C SER A 302 2.82 42.39 -11.84
N LEU A 303 3.35 41.24 -11.44
CA LEU A 303 2.90 40.45 -10.29
C LEU A 303 4.11 40.14 -9.42
N TYR A 304 4.12 40.66 -8.20
CA TYR A 304 5.14 40.40 -7.19
C TYR A 304 4.51 39.65 -6.04
N ALA A 305 5.09 38.53 -5.62
CA ALA A 305 4.64 37.78 -4.44
C ALA A 305 5.84 37.41 -3.57
N ALA A 306 5.79 37.73 -2.29
CA ALA A 306 6.82 37.43 -1.31
C ALA A 306 6.20 36.83 -0.05
N ALA A 307 6.85 35.82 0.52
CA ALA A 307 6.44 35.16 1.75
C ALA A 307 7.55 35.23 2.80
N VAL A 308 7.17 35.34 4.07
CA VAL A 308 8.07 35.24 5.22
C VAL A 308 7.46 34.24 6.19
N ALA A 309 8.15 33.11 6.38
CA ALA A 309 7.82 32.17 7.45
C ALA A 309 8.71 32.48 8.65
N ALA A 310 8.12 32.71 9.82
CA ALA A 310 8.84 32.95 11.05
C ALA A 310 8.31 32.06 12.18
N GLY A 311 9.20 31.37 12.87
CA GLY A 311 8.92 30.57 14.05
C GLY A 311 9.73 31.09 15.22
N ASN A 312 9.04 31.63 16.22
CA ASN A 312 9.67 32.07 17.47
C ASN A 312 9.36 31.05 18.57
N LEU A 313 10.37 30.37 19.09
CA LEU A 313 10.31 29.70 20.39
C LEU A 313 10.59 30.76 21.46
N LYS A 314 9.53 31.34 22.03
CA LYS A 314 9.62 32.29 23.14
C LYS A 314 9.59 31.52 24.46
N GLY A 315 10.72 31.03 24.93
CA GLY A 315 10.81 30.42 26.26
C GLY A 315 11.88 29.36 26.38
N LYS A 316 12.41 29.18 27.59
CA LYS A 316 13.31 28.07 27.94
C LYS A 316 12.57 26.77 27.62
N ILE A 317 13.04 26.00 26.63
CA ILE A 317 12.78 24.55 26.67
C ILE A 317 13.39 24.12 27.99
N GLN A 318 12.56 23.77 28.97
CA GLN A 318 13.04 23.34 30.28
C GLN A 318 12.78 21.85 30.37
N ALA A 319 13.84 21.07 30.17
CA ALA A 319 13.83 19.64 30.44
C ALA A 319 14.13 19.41 31.93
N ILE A 320 13.10 19.11 32.72
CA ILE A 320 13.29 18.64 34.10
C ILE A 320 13.44 17.12 34.02
N ILE A 321 14.62 16.65 34.39
CA ILE A 321 15.00 15.23 34.36
C ILE A 321 15.22 14.77 35.80
N THR A 322 14.49 13.74 36.22
CA THR A 322 14.57 13.20 37.57
C THR A 322 14.97 11.74 37.53
N PRO A 323 16.07 11.31 38.19
CA PRO A 323 17.08 12.12 38.89
C PRO A 323 17.99 12.93 37.92
N PRO A 324 18.66 14.01 38.40
CA PRO A 324 19.52 14.85 37.56
C PRO A 324 20.69 14.07 36.97
N LEU A 325 21.03 14.38 35.71
CA LEU A 325 22.08 13.69 34.95
C LEU A 325 23.48 14.02 35.51
N THR A 326 24.30 12.99 35.73
CA THR A 326 25.74 13.11 36.03
C THR A 326 26.57 13.30 34.75
N GLU A 327 27.83 13.71 34.87
CA GLU A 327 28.71 14.09 33.74
C GLU A 327 28.89 12.99 32.67
N THR A 328 28.70 11.73 33.03
CA THR A 328 28.74 10.57 32.11
C THR A 328 27.32 10.06 31.82
N ILE A 329 26.76 10.44 30.66
CA ILE A 329 25.41 10.06 30.24
C ILE A 329 25.43 8.65 29.63
N SER A 330 24.85 7.67 30.32
CA SER A 330 24.65 6.30 29.78
C SER A 330 23.19 6.07 29.38
N VAL A 331 22.96 5.28 28.32
CA VAL A 331 21.62 4.96 27.80
C VAL A 331 20.76 4.24 28.84
N SER A 332 21.37 3.42 29.70
CA SER A 332 20.70 2.73 30.81
C SER A 332 20.22 3.67 31.91
N HIS A 333 20.89 4.80 32.15
CA HIS A 333 20.41 5.85 33.05
C HIS A 333 19.25 6.63 32.43
N LEU A 334 19.30 6.94 31.13
CA LEU A 334 18.22 7.64 30.42
C LEU A 334 16.90 6.85 30.41
N MET A 335 16.97 5.51 30.37
CA MET A 335 15.81 4.62 30.44
C MET A 335 15.17 4.56 31.85
N LYS A 336 15.83 5.11 32.88
CA LYS A 336 15.35 5.18 34.27
C LYS A 336 14.93 6.59 34.70
N THR A 337 15.01 7.58 33.80
CA THR A 337 14.69 8.99 34.13
C THR A 337 13.27 9.35 33.72
N ASP A 338 12.60 10.13 34.56
CA ASP A 338 11.38 10.84 34.21
C ASP A 338 11.74 12.13 33.49
N VAL A 339 11.16 12.36 32.31
CA VAL A 339 11.44 13.55 31.50
C VAL A 339 10.18 14.40 31.39
N LYS A 340 10.24 15.63 31.91
CA LYS A 340 9.23 16.67 31.70
C LYS A 340 9.79 17.76 30.78
N LEU A 341 9.18 17.90 29.61
CA LEU A 341 9.49 18.95 28.62
C LEU A 341 8.39 20.01 28.63
N THR A 342 8.78 21.29 28.67
CA THR A 342 7.86 22.42 28.50
C THR A 342 8.39 23.33 27.39
N ALA A 343 7.55 23.68 26.41
CA ALA A 343 7.92 24.53 25.28
C ALA A 343 6.79 25.50 24.90
N GLU A 344 7.14 26.73 24.53
CA GLU A 344 6.22 27.76 24.03
C GLU A 344 6.62 28.14 22.59
N VAL A 345 5.75 27.85 21.63
CA VAL A 345 6.03 27.95 20.19
C VAL A 345 5.04 28.93 19.56
N SER A 346 5.55 29.89 18.79
CA SER A 346 4.75 30.90 18.08
C SER A 346 5.07 30.90 16.58
N PRO A 347 4.54 29.93 15.80
CA PRO A 347 4.65 29.93 14.35
C PRO A 347 3.83 31.05 13.71
N SER A 348 4.39 31.66 12.67
CA SER A 348 3.75 32.69 11.85
C SER A 348 4.17 32.59 10.38
N ILE A 349 3.25 32.88 9.46
CA ILE A 349 3.54 32.95 8.02
C ILE A 349 2.85 34.19 7.47
N THR A 350 3.59 35.05 6.78
CA THR A 350 3.05 36.19 6.03
C THR A 350 3.29 35.97 4.53
N LEU A 351 2.26 36.06 3.70
CA LEU A 351 2.34 36.12 2.24
C LEU A 351 1.80 37.48 1.79
N GLN A 352 2.56 38.19 0.97
CA GLN A 352 2.19 39.48 0.42
C GLN A 352 2.34 39.46 -1.10
N THR A 353 1.28 39.87 -1.79
CA THR A 353 1.18 39.83 -3.25
C THR A 353 0.75 41.20 -3.77
N PHE A 354 1.36 41.68 -4.85
CA PHE A 354 1.03 42.90 -5.55
C PHE A 354 0.85 42.59 -7.03
N ALA A 355 -0.31 42.91 -7.61
CA ALA A 355 -0.51 42.92 -9.06
C ALA A 355 -0.66 44.38 -9.50
N VAL A 356 0.19 44.86 -10.41
CA VAL A 356 0.27 46.26 -10.86
C VAL A 356 -0.01 46.31 -12.35
N MET A 357 -0.85 47.26 -12.77
CA MET A 357 -1.12 47.59 -14.17
C MET A 357 -1.07 49.10 -14.34
N GLY A 358 -0.11 49.63 -15.10
CA GLY A 358 -0.07 51.05 -15.40
C GLY A 358 1.27 51.56 -15.90
N LEU A 359 1.48 52.87 -15.79
CA LEU A 359 2.69 53.54 -16.23
C LEU A 359 3.72 53.52 -15.08
N ASN A 360 4.92 53.04 -15.39
CA ASN A 360 6.04 53.05 -14.46
C ASN A 360 7.28 53.61 -15.14
N THR A 361 7.61 54.87 -14.83
CA THR A 361 8.78 55.58 -15.37
C THR A 361 9.64 56.09 -14.22
N GLY A 362 10.90 56.46 -14.48
CA GLY A 362 11.78 57.03 -13.45
C GLY A 362 11.31 58.36 -12.82
N PHE A 363 10.20 58.94 -13.29
CA PHE A 363 9.65 60.23 -12.83
C PHE A 363 8.16 60.17 -12.46
N ILE A 364 7.38 59.32 -13.12
CA ILE A 364 5.92 59.19 -12.97
C ILE A 364 5.56 57.71 -12.81
N GLN A 365 4.87 57.40 -11.72
CA GLN A 365 4.23 56.12 -11.47
C GLN A 365 2.72 56.36 -11.38
N ALA A 366 1.94 55.79 -12.29
CA ALA A 366 0.49 55.91 -12.32
C ALA A 366 -0.12 54.55 -12.70
N ALA A 367 -0.64 53.82 -11.71
CA ALA A 367 -1.06 52.44 -11.91
C ALA A 367 -2.25 52.04 -11.05
N SER A 368 -3.04 51.08 -11.54
CA SER A 368 -3.90 50.28 -10.68
C SER A 368 -3.08 49.16 -10.05
N MET A 369 -3.33 48.89 -8.78
CA MET A 369 -2.62 47.92 -7.96
C MET A 369 -3.62 47.09 -7.16
N ALA A 370 -3.58 45.78 -7.30
CA ALA A 370 -4.23 44.85 -6.38
C ALA A 370 -3.20 44.37 -5.34
N LYS A 371 -3.49 44.55 -4.06
CA LYS A 371 -2.62 44.20 -2.94
C LYS A 371 -3.29 43.12 -2.10
N GLY A 372 -2.71 41.93 -2.09
CA GLY A 372 -3.09 40.82 -1.21
C GLY A 372 -2.11 40.67 -0.05
N LYS A 373 -2.62 40.48 1.17
CA LYS A 373 -1.83 40.16 2.37
C LYS A 373 -2.52 39.06 3.16
N ILE A 374 -1.83 37.94 3.36
CA ILE A 374 -2.27 36.83 4.20
C ILE A 374 -1.29 36.69 5.34
N HIS A 375 -1.77 36.66 6.58
CA HIS A 375 -0.98 36.47 7.77
C HIS A 375 -1.62 35.39 8.64
N THR A 376 -0.85 34.37 9.01
CA THR A 376 -1.27 33.32 9.93
C THR A 376 -0.38 33.32 11.17
N PHE A 377 -0.96 33.10 12.34
CA PHE A 377 -0.26 33.11 13.63
C PHE A 377 -0.97 32.20 14.64
N LEU A 378 -0.25 31.26 15.26
CA LEU A 378 -0.86 30.33 16.22
C LEU A 378 0.06 30.00 17.41
N PRO A 379 -0.01 30.74 18.54
CA PRO A 379 0.83 30.50 19.71
C PRO A 379 0.35 29.28 20.53
N LEU A 380 1.27 28.36 20.81
CA LEU A 380 1.01 27.09 21.51
C LEU A 380 2.00 26.87 22.65
N LYS A 381 1.51 26.43 23.81
CA LYS A 381 2.32 25.91 24.92
C LYS A 381 2.09 24.41 25.04
N VAL A 382 3.18 23.67 25.03
CA VAL A 382 3.18 22.20 25.07
C VAL A 382 3.95 21.75 26.30
N GLU A 383 3.35 20.88 27.10
CA GLU A 383 3.99 20.17 28.21
C GLU A 383 3.91 18.67 27.93
N ALA A 384 5.04 18.00 27.81
CA ALA A 384 5.11 16.56 27.61
C ALA A 384 5.83 15.89 28.77
N LYS A 385 5.22 14.82 29.32
CA LYS A 385 5.77 14.00 30.40
C LYS A 385 5.92 12.56 29.91
N PHE A 386 7.12 12.03 30.06
CA PHE A 386 7.49 10.68 29.65
C PHE A 386 7.98 9.91 30.89
N ASP A 387 7.21 8.90 31.30
CA ASP A 387 7.64 7.93 32.32
C ASP A 387 7.87 6.58 31.63
N ILE A 388 9.13 6.38 31.25
CA ILE A 388 9.58 5.21 30.48
C ILE A 388 9.43 3.94 31.32
N THR A 389 9.66 4.00 32.64
CA THR A 389 9.59 2.85 33.55
C THR A 389 8.16 2.36 33.78
N LYS A 390 7.19 3.28 33.83
CA LYS A 390 5.76 2.97 33.98
C LYS A 390 5.04 2.84 32.64
N ALA A 391 5.75 2.96 31.51
CA ALA A 391 5.17 2.98 30.16
C ALA A 391 3.98 3.94 30.04
N ASN A 392 4.12 5.12 30.66
CA ASN A 392 3.09 6.16 30.71
C ASN A 392 3.57 7.39 29.94
N PHE A 393 2.77 7.80 28.96
CA PHE A 393 3.06 8.94 28.10
C PHE A 393 1.93 9.94 28.27
N LYS A 394 2.26 11.18 28.64
CA LYS A 394 1.27 12.22 28.90
C LYS A 394 1.65 13.53 28.22
N ILE A 395 0.83 14.00 27.29
CA ILE A 395 1.03 15.24 26.54
C ILE A 395 -0.11 16.20 26.88
N LYS A 396 0.24 17.44 27.21
CA LYS A 396 -0.69 18.55 27.45
C LYS A 396 -0.40 19.67 26.46
N ALA A 397 -1.43 20.19 25.82
CA ALA A 397 -1.33 21.31 24.89
C ALA A 397 -2.32 22.43 25.27
N PHE A 398 -1.84 23.67 25.24
CA PHE A 398 -2.53 24.86 25.73
C PHE A 398 -2.36 26.03 24.74
N PRO A 399 -3.44 26.68 24.25
CA PRO A 399 -3.30 28.00 23.66
C PRO A 399 -2.97 29.01 24.77
N ILE A 400 -1.91 29.80 24.58
CA ILE A 400 -1.28 30.59 25.66
C ILE A 400 -2.14 31.81 26.05
N VAL A 401 -2.87 32.40 25.09
CA VAL A 401 -3.71 33.59 25.27
C VAL A 401 -4.88 33.52 24.30
N LEU A 402 -6.11 33.73 24.76
CA LEU A 402 -7.29 33.93 23.91
C LEU A 402 -7.81 35.35 24.17
N PRO A 403 -8.23 36.10 23.13
CA PRO A 403 -8.45 35.68 21.74
C PRO A 403 -7.15 35.58 20.91
N VAL A 404 -7.15 34.70 19.89
CA VAL A 404 -6.08 34.58 18.88
C VAL A 404 -6.63 34.92 17.50
N HIS A 405 -5.99 35.86 16.81
CA HIS A 405 -6.20 36.10 15.38
C HIS A 405 -5.40 35.08 14.57
N ALA A 406 -6.02 33.93 14.27
CA ALA A 406 -5.33 32.78 13.68
C ALA A 406 -4.97 33.01 12.21
N LEU A 407 -5.85 33.70 11.48
CA LEU A 407 -5.65 34.05 10.07
C LEU A 407 -6.25 35.44 9.80
N THR A 408 -5.50 36.27 9.09
CA THR A 408 -5.96 37.54 8.53
C THR A 408 -5.58 37.56 7.06
N ALA A 409 -6.58 37.60 6.19
CA ALA A 409 -6.40 37.81 4.76
C ALA A 409 -7.05 39.14 4.38
N ARG A 410 -6.33 39.98 3.65
CA ARG A 410 -6.82 41.24 3.08
C ARG A 410 -6.45 41.31 1.62
N PHE A 411 -7.38 41.76 0.80
CA PHE A 411 -7.20 42.01 -0.62
C PHE A 411 -7.84 43.37 -0.94
N GLU A 412 -7.05 44.28 -1.49
CA GLU A 412 -7.50 45.64 -1.80
C GLU A 412 -7.09 46.00 -3.22
N THR A 413 -7.97 46.68 -3.95
CA THR A 413 -7.64 47.27 -5.25
C THR A 413 -7.57 48.78 -5.13
N LEU A 414 -6.43 49.32 -5.54
CA LEU A 414 -6.00 50.69 -5.33
C LEU A 414 -5.57 51.29 -6.67
N ALA A 415 -5.73 52.58 -6.84
CA ALA A 415 -5.05 53.38 -7.85
C ALA A 415 -3.96 54.19 -7.15
N ALA A 416 -2.74 54.11 -7.65
CA ALA A 416 -1.58 54.83 -7.13
C ALA A 416 -1.05 55.79 -8.20
N ALA A 417 -0.79 57.04 -7.82
CA ALA A 417 -0.19 58.06 -8.66
C ALA A 417 0.88 58.84 -7.87
N GLY A 418 2.12 58.90 -8.35
CA GLY A 418 3.21 59.54 -7.63
C GLY A 418 4.48 59.73 -8.46
N ASN A 419 5.42 60.48 -7.90
CA ASN A 419 6.77 60.65 -8.45
C ASN A 419 7.75 59.78 -7.65
N ILE A 420 8.42 58.85 -8.32
CA ILE A 420 9.35 57.88 -7.70
C ILE A 420 10.52 58.56 -6.96
N LYS A 421 10.92 59.78 -7.34
CA LYS A 421 11.97 60.54 -6.63
C LYS A 421 11.48 61.22 -5.34
N ALA A 422 10.17 61.29 -5.13
CA ALA A 422 9.52 61.88 -3.96
C ALA A 422 8.55 60.86 -3.34
N LEU A 423 9.10 59.86 -2.63
CA LEU A 423 8.35 58.79 -1.95
C LEU A 423 7.22 59.28 -1.02
N ASN A 424 7.29 60.52 -0.53
CA ASN A 424 6.29 61.11 0.37
C ASN A 424 5.11 61.78 -0.38
N ALA A 425 5.07 61.75 -1.71
CA ALA A 425 4.05 62.38 -2.56
C ALA A 425 3.18 61.37 -3.34
N GLU A 426 3.27 60.07 -3.03
CA GLU A 426 2.43 59.03 -3.65
C GLU A 426 0.97 59.16 -3.17
N ARG A 427 0.04 59.42 -4.09
CA ARG A 427 -1.40 59.43 -3.83
C ARG A 427 -1.97 58.05 -4.14
N ILE A 428 -2.52 57.39 -3.12
CA ILE A 428 -3.16 56.08 -3.24
C ILE A 428 -4.66 56.23 -2.92
N THR A 429 -5.52 55.82 -3.85
CA THR A 429 -6.98 55.89 -3.70
C THR A 429 -7.61 54.51 -3.98
N PRO A 430 -8.53 54.00 -3.16
CA PRO A 430 -9.20 52.74 -3.46
C PRO A 430 -10.05 52.86 -4.74
N ILE A 431 -10.03 51.82 -5.59
CA ILE A 431 -10.79 51.82 -6.85
C ILE A 431 -12.30 51.80 -6.57
N VAL A 432 -12.71 51.10 -5.51
CA VAL A 432 -14.08 51.13 -4.98
C VAL A 432 -14.06 51.94 -3.67
N PRO A 433 -14.63 53.16 -3.64
CA PRO A 433 -14.65 53.99 -2.44
C PRO A 433 -15.58 53.41 -1.36
N GLU A 434 -15.18 53.53 -0.08
CA GLU A 434 -15.91 52.98 1.08
C GLU A 434 -17.28 53.63 1.32
N THR A 435 -17.47 54.88 0.88
CA THR A 435 -18.74 55.62 0.94
C THR A 435 -18.83 56.62 -0.21
N VAL A 436 -19.87 56.53 -1.05
CA VAL A 436 -20.27 57.64 -1.93
C VAL A 436 -21.20 58.53 -1.11
N VAL A 437 -20.63 59.37 -0.24
CA VAL A 437 -21.33 60.58 0.19
C VAL A 437 -20.95 61.66 -0.82
N LEU A 438 -21.83 61.90 -1.79
CA LEU A 438 -21.75 63.09 -2.63
C LEU A 438 -21.94 64.32 -1.74
N LYS A 439 -20.84 64.87 -1.21
CA LYS A 439 -20.79 66.31 -0.95
C LYS A 439 -20.68 66.97 -2.32
N HIS A 440 -21.82 67.50 -2.76
CA HIS A 440 -21.93 68.46 -3.85
C HIS A 440 -20.80 69.50 -3.69
N SER A 441 -19.78 69.42 -4.54
CA SER A 441 -18.95 70.59 -4.85
C SER A 441 -19.50 71.12 -6.17
N GLN A 442 -20.31 72.17 -6.08
CA GLN A 442 -20.59 73.08 -7.18
C GLN A 442 -19.32 73.89 -7.48
N GLU A 443 -18.26 73.23 -7.92
CA GLU A 443 -17.11 73.92 -8.48
C GLU A 443 -16.65 73.12 -9.69
N ALA A 444 -16.76 73.78 -10.86
CA ALA A 444 -16.25 73.38 -12.17
C ALA A 444 -17.27 72.86 -13.20
N TYR A 445 -18.34 73.61 -13.49
CA TYR A 445 -18.88 73.72 -14.86
C TYR A 445 -19.60 75.07 -15.06
N THR A 446 -18.89 76.17 -14.87
CA THR A 446 -19.27 77.48 -15.43
C THR A 446 -18.05 78.12 -16.05
N SER A 447 -17.66 77.64 -17.23
CA SER A 447 -17.08 78.53 -18.22
C SER A 447 -17.40 78.00 -19.63
N MET A 448 -17.83 78.93 -20.47
CA MET A 448 -18.10 78.82 -21.91
C MET A 448 -19.48 78.31 -22.34
N ILE A 449 -20.54 79.07 -22.07
CA ILE A 449 -21.56 79.39 -23.09
C ILE A 449 -22.02 80.84 -22.87
N THR A 450 -21.80 81.71 -23.86
CA THR A 450 -22.34 83.07 -23.96
C THR A 450 -23.84 83.03 -24.30
N PRO A 451 -24.70 83.84 -23.64
CA PRO A 451 -26.14 83.84 -23.93
C PRO A 451 -26.45 84.81 -25.09
N GLY A 452 -27.11 84.30 -26.12
CA GLY A 452 -27.65 85.09 -27.23
C GLY A 452 -28.77 84.32 -27.91
N ASP A 453 -30.00 84.75 -27.62
CA ASP A 453 -31.25 84.55 -28.36
C ASP A 453 -31.62 83.14 -28.85
N LEU A 454 -32.58 82.51 -28.15
CA LEU A 454 -33.81 82.05 -28.83
C LEU A 454 -34.92 81.74 -27.81
N SER A 455 -36.13 82.15 -28.19
CA SER A 455 -37.39 82.17 -27.46
C SER A 455 -37.88 80.80 -26.99
N SER A 456 -38.52 80.82 -25.83
CA SER A 456 -39.19 79.74 -25.12
C SER A 456 -40.46 79.25 -25.82
N GLU A 457 -40.36 78.49 -26.91
CA GLU A 457 -41.53 77.77 -27.44
C GLU A 457 -41.19 76.63 -28.41
N THR A 458 -40.27 75.73 -28.04
CA THR A 458 -40.14 74.47 -28.81
C THR A 458 -39.55 73.29 -28.01
N ILE A 459 -40.03 73.05 -26.78
CA ILE A 459 -39.80 71.75 -26.11
C ILE A 459 -41.08 71.34 -25.37
N LYS A 460 -42.11 70.99 -26.14
CA LYS A 460 -43.29 70.26 -25.64
C LYS A 460 -43.66 69.15 -26.62
N THR A 461 -42.82 68.13 -26.72
CA THR A 461 -43.26 66.79 -27.12
C THR A 461 -42.17 65.77 -26.78
N VAL A 462 -42.59 64.65 -26.19
CA VAL A 462 -41.81 63.51 -25.67
C VAL A 462 -41.28 63.66 -24.24
N MET A 463 -42.21 63.75 -23.28
CA MET A 463 -42.00 63.22 -21.93
C MET A 463 -42.50 61.77 -21.89
N SER A 464 -41.59 60.81 -22.00
CA SER A 464 -41.72 59.56 -21.26
C SER A 464 -41.23 59.81 -19.82
N PRO A 465 -41.77 59.14 -18.79
CA PRO A 465 -41.23 59.29 -17.44
C PRO A 465 -39.79 58.76 -17.47
N ALA A 466 -38.82 59.65 -17.34
CA ALA A 466 -37.43 59.27 -17.12
C ALA A 466 -37.41 58.54 -15.78
N GLU A 467 -37.17 57.24 -15.81
CA GLU A 467 -36.69 56.49 -14.66
C GLU A 467 -35.51 57.28 -14.06
N GLU A 468 -35.62 57.69 -12.80
CA GLU A 468 -34.46 58.11 -12.04
C GLU A 468 -33.41 57.00 -12.19
N PRO A 469 -32.16 57.30 -12.61
CA PRO A 469 -31.16 56.27 -12.70
C PRO A 469 -30.91 55.78 -11.28
N GLU A 470 -31.37 54.57 -10.96
CA GLU A 470 -31.02 53.88 -9.72
C GLU A 470 -29.50 53.88 -9.60
N LEU A 471 -28.98 54.74 -8.71
CA LEU A 471 -27.55 54.88 -8.49
C LEU A 471 -27.07 53.62 -7.78
N ARG A 472 -26.62 52.62 -8.56
CA ARG A 472 -26.10 51.36 -8.02
C ARG A 472 -24.79 51.64 -7.29
N THR A 473 -24.83 51.72 -5.97
CA THR A 473 -23.65 51.87 -5.12
C THR A 473 -23.13 50.50 -4.68
N SER A 474 -21.83 50.39 -4.44
CA SER A 474 -21.26 49.21 -3.78
C SER A 474 -21.84 49.06 -2.37
N VAL A 475 -22.44 47.91 -2.07
CA VAL A 475 -22.97 47.61 -0.74
C VAL A 475 -21.91 46.81 0.03
N PRO A 476 -21.35 47.33 1.13
CA PRO A 476 -20.41 46.57 1.94
C PRO A 476 -21.12 45.37 2.57
N VAL A 477 -20.63 44.18 2.27
CA VAL A 477 -21.09 42.91 2.86
C VAL A 477 -20.21 42.61 4.06
N HIS A 478 -20.81 42.65 5.25
CA HIS A 478 -20.20 42.14 6.47
C HIS A 478 -20.95 40.88 6.91
N LYS A 479 -20.24 39.74 6.97
CA LYS A 479 -20.79 38.46 7.43
C LYS A 479 -19.88 37.88 8.49
N THR A 480 -20.45 37.59 9.65
CA THR A 480 -19.76 36.89 10.73
C THR A 480 -20.34 35.51 10.90
N LEU A 481 -19.52 34.50 10.68
CA LEU A 481 -19.85 33.08 10.81
C LEU A 481 -19.11 32.53 12.01
N CYS A 482 -19.82 32.32 13.13
CA CYS A 482 -19.24 31.70 14.32
C CYS A 482 -19.72 30.25 14.45
N SER A 483 -18.78 29.34 14.67
CA SER A 483 -19.08 27.96 15.04
C SER A 483 -18.45 27.65 16.40
N VAL A 484 -19.24 27.07 17.30
CA VAL A 484 -18.77 26.59 18.59
C VAL A 484 -18.18 25.21 18.36
N VAL A 485 -16.93 25.00 18.73
CA VAL A 485 -16.36 23.65 18.75
C VAL A 485 -16.89 22.95 20.00
N PRO A 486 -17.77 21.94 19.88
CA PRO A 486 -18.36 21.27 21.03
C PRO A 486 -17.25 20.68 21.93
N HIS A 487 -17.46 20.67 23.24
CA HIS A 487 -16.54 20.12 24.26
C HIS A 487 -15.23 20.88 24.51
N ILE A 488 -14.74 21.73 23.58
CA ILE A 488 -13.51 22.52 23.74
C ILE A 488 -13.82 23.97 24.21
N GLY A 489 -15.08 24.41 24.12
CA GLY A 489 -15.50 25.72 24.65
C GLY A 489 -14.85 26.92 23.95
N VAL A 490 -14.38 26.71 22.72
CA VAL A 490 -13.75 27.70 21.85
C VAL A 490 -14.72 28.04 20.73
N ASN A 491 -14.93 29.32 20.49
CA ASN A 491 -15.68 29.81 19.35
C ASN A 491 -14.68 30.16 18.25
N VAL A 492 -14.84 29.53 17.09
CA VAL A 492 -14.13 29.92 15.87
C VAL A 492 -15.07 30.82 15.09
N CYS A 493 -14.71 32.09 14.99
CA CYS A 493 -15.46 33.11 14.27
C CYS A 493 -14.70 33.52 13.02
N MET A 494 -15.35 33.41 11.87
CA MET A 494 -14.88 33.93 10.59
C MET A 494 -15.66 35.20 10.29
N GLU A 495 -14.98 36.33 10.28
CA GLU A 495 -15.51 37.62 9.85
C GLU A 495 -15.09 37.84 8.38
N ILE A 496 -16.07 37.98 7.51
CA ILE A 496 -15.90 38.28 6.09
C ILE A 496 -16.40 39.70 5.88
N MET A 497 -15.53 40.56 5.36
CA MET A 497 -15.82 41.92 4.93
C MET A 497 -15.55 41.98 3.44
N SER A 498 -16.51 42.41 2.63
CA SER A 498 -16.36 42.47 1.18
C SER A 498 -17.12 43.66 0.63
N CYS A 499 -16.44 44.54 -0.08
CA CYS A 499 -17.02 45.63 -0.85
C CYS A 499 -16.45 45.50 -2.25
N ASP A 500 -17.29 45.18 -3.25
CA ASP A 500 -16.85 44.85 -4.60
C ASP A 500 -17.53 45.72 -5.67
N ALA A 501 -17.07 45.57 -6.91
CA ALA A 501 -17.54 46.33 -8.06
C ALA A 501 -18.69 45.63 -8.84
N THR A 502 -19.36 44.63 -8.25
CA THR A 502 -20.47 43.89 -8.90
C THR A 502 -21.62 44.79 -9.37
N PHE A 503 -21.81 45.94 -8.71
CA PHE A 503 -22.79 46.95 -9.08
C PHE A 503 -22.60 47.50 -10.51
N ILE A 504 -21.37 47.44 -11.03
CA ILE A 504 -21.04 47.80 -12.42
C ILE A 504 -21.39 46.65 -13.36
N LYS A 505 -20.87 45.44 -13.07
CA LYS A 505 -21.11 44.24 -13.88
C LYS A 505 -20.89 42.97 -13.07
N ASN A 506 -21.88 42.06 -13.09
CA ASN A 506 -21.77 40.76 -12.42
C ASN A 506 -20.86 39.79 -13.22
N THR A 507 -19.54 39.91 -13.01
CA THR A 507 -18.52 39.04 -13.59
C THR A 507 -17.42 38.78 -12.56
N THR A 508 -16.71 37.66 -12.70
CA THR A 508 -15.68 37.23 -11.73
C THR A 508 -14.60 38.28 -11.45
N ILE A 509 -14.21 39.09 -12.43
CA ILE A 509 -13.19 40.13 -12.23
C ILE A 509 -13.72 41.30 -11.39
N TYR A 510 -14.98 41.71 -11.60
CA TYR A 510 -15.61 42.78 -10.81
C TYR A 510 -15.94 42.32 -9.39
N ASN A 511 -16.13 41.01 -9.16
CA ASN A 511 -16.24 40.42 -7.82
C ASN A 511 -14.92 40.47 -7.03
N MET A 512 -13.78 40.57 -7.72
CA MET A 512 -12.46 40.70 -7.09
C MET A 512 -12.03 42.16 -6.93
N ILE A 513 -12.55 43.07 -7.75
CA ILE A 513 -12.23 44.49 -7.67
C ILE A 513 -12.97 45.11 -6.50
N GLY A 514 -12.22 45.51 -5.48
CA GLY A 514 -12.73 46.22 -4.32
C GLY A 514 -11.85 46.00 -3.10
N GLN A 515 -12.48 45.88 -1.93
CA GLN A 515 -11.82 45.57 -0.66
C GLN A 515 -12.45 44.30 -0.06
N HIS A 516 -11.62 43.30 0.20
CA HIS A 516 -12.03 42.04 0.81
C HIS A 516 -11.14 41.75 2.02
N GLY A 517 -11.76 41.44 3.14
CA GLY A 517 -11.12 41.06 4.39
C GLY A 517 -11.72 39.75 4.90
N VAL A 518 -10.87 38.83 5.32
CA VAL A 518 -11.27 37.63 6.04
C VAL A 518 -10.42 37.55 7.31
N HIS A 519 -11.08 37.57 8.46
CA HIS A 519 -10.46 37.42 9.77
C HIS A 519 -10.99 36.14 10.43
N ILE A 520 -10.10 35.22 10.77
CA ILE A 520 -10.44 34.04 11.56
C ILE A 520 -9.95 34.27 12.98
N ASN A 521 -10.92 34.47 13.87
CA ASN A 521 -10.73 34.75 15.28
C ASN A 521 -11.08 33.50 16.08
N ILE A 522 -10.14 33.07 16.91
CA ILE A 522 -10.35 32.02 17.90
C ILE A 522 -10.58 32.72 19.23
N VAL A 523 -11.82 32.76 19.70
CA VAL A 523 -12.22 33.47 20.92
C VAL A 523 -12.71 32.47 21.97
N ARG A 524 -12.59 32.84 23.25
CA ARG A 524 -13.25 32.06 24.32
C ARG A 524 -14.75 32.09 24.07
N GLY A 525 -15.38 30.92 24.01
CA GLY A 525 -16.81 30.86 23.83
C GLY A 525 -17.54 31.42 25.05
N LYS A 526 -18.50 32.32 24.83
CA LYS A 526 -19.62 32.53 25.76
C LYS A 526 -20.56 31.32 25.64
N SER A 527 -20.13 30.16 26.13
CA SER A 527 -21.08 29.07 26.37
C SER A 527 -21.37 29.02 27.86
N ASP A 528 -22.56 28.56 28.26
CA ASP A 528 -22.95 28.29 29.66
C ASP A 528 -22.09 27.19 30.34
N GLY A 529 -20.89 26.94 29.82
CA GLY A 529 -19.97 25.92 30.25
C GLY A 529 -18.65 26.51 30.77
N PRO A 530 -18.07 25.94 31.84
CA PRO A 530 -16.78 26.37 32.39
C PRO A 530 -15.62 26.26 31.39
N ALA A 531 -14.69 27.21 31.53
CA ALA A 531 -13.54 27.41 30.65
C ALA A 531 -12.66 26.16 30.54
N VAL A 532 -12.14 25.93 29.33
CA VAL A 532 -11.16 24.86 29.07
C VAL A 532 -9.77 25.37 29.39
N GLU A 533 -9.10 24.65 30.29
CA GLU A 533 -7.71 24.90 30.65
C GLU A 533 -6.76 24.33 29.61
N GLY A 534 -7.06 23.19 28.95
CA GLY A 534 -6.31 22.65 27.81
C GLY A 534 -6.67 21.24 27.36
N LEU A 535 -5.87 20.67 26.45
CA LEU A 535 -6.03 19.32 25.92
C LEU A 535 -4.99 18.38 26.52
N GLU A 536 -5.40 17.17 26.89
CA GLU A 536 -4.52 16.16 27.47
C GLU A 536 -4.70 14.79 26.79
N LEU A 537 -3.59 14.19 26.39
CA LEU A 537 -3.51 12.82 25.89
C LEU A 537 -2.65 11.99 26.84
N GLU A 538 -3.20 10.90 27.37
CA GLU A 538 -2.50 9.95 28.24
C GLU A 538 -2.57 8.55 27.61
N VAL A 539 -1.42 7.89 27.44
CA VAL A 539 -1.31 6.51 26.93
C VAL A 539 -0.68 5.65 28.01
N GLN A 540 -1.33 4.52 28.32
CA GLN A 540 -0.84 3.54 29.30
C GLN A 540 -0.85 2.14 28.68
N LEU A 541 0.30 1.48 28.75
CA LEU A 541 0.50 0.12 28.23
C LEU A 541 0.61 -0.91 29.37
N GLY A 542 0.18 -2.14 29.08
CA GLY A 542 0.39 -3.33 29.92
C GLY A 542 -0.64 -3.53 31.05
N PRO A 543 -0.40 -4.45 32.00
CA PRO A 543 -1.38 -4.83 33.03
C PRO A 543 -1.76 -3.68 33.99
N LYS A 544 -0.94 -2.62 34.06
CA LYS A 544 -1.24 -1.40 34.83
C LYS A 544 -2.26 -0.48 34.13
N ALA A 545 -2.58 -0.70 32.85
CA ALA A 545 -3.60 0.05 32.12
C ALA A 545 -4.99 -0.07 32.76
N ALA A 546 -5.32 -1.22 33.35
CA ALA A 546 -6.60 -1.45 34.02
C ALA A 546 -6.81 -0.51 35.22
N LYS A 547 -5.72 -0.18 35.94
CA LYS A 547 -5.76 0.74 37.10
C LYS A 547 -5.96 2.21 36.71
N LYS A 548 -5.84 2.54 35.42
CA LYS A 548 -5.93 3.92 34.89
C LYS A 548 -7.27 4.22 34.20
N LEU A 549 -8.17 3.26 34.13
CA LEU A 549 -9.50 3.44 33.54
C LEU A 549 -10.35 4.37 34.42
N LEU A 550 -10.92 5.41 33.81
CA LEU A 550 -11.73 6.45 34.48
C LEU A 550 -13.21 6.06 34.59
N LYS A 551 -13.68 5.15 33.73
CA LYS A 551 -15.05 4.62 33.75
C LYS A 551 -14.97 3.10 33.80
N GLU A 552 -15.67 2.50 34.76
CA GLU A 552 -15.77 1.05 34.90
C GLU A 552 -16.53 0.49 33.68
N ILE A 553 -15.90 -0.44 32.97
CA ILE A 553 -16.50 -1.04 31.78
C ILE A 553 -17.34 -2.23 32.27
N SER A 554 -18.63 -2.00 32.52
CA SER A 554 -19.57 -3.08 32.73
C SER A 554 -19.91 -3.75 31.39
N PHE A 555 -19.82 -5.07 31.36
CA PHE A 555 -20.27 -5.87 30.23
C PHE A 555 -21.79 -5.98 30.31
N ALA A 556 -22.50 -5.33 29.38
CA ALA A 556 -23.94 -5.43 29.27
C ALA A 556 -24.30 -6.80 28.67
N ASP A 557 -24.40 -7.82 29.53
CA ASP A 557 -25.34 -8.95 29.42
C ASP A 557 -25.28 -9.91 30.64
N THR A 558 -25.18 -9.36 31.86
CA THR A 558 -25.20 -10.18 33.09
C THR A 558 -26.57 -10.14 33.77
N LYS A 559 -27.55 -10.86 33.22
CA LYS A 559 -28.83 -11.19 33.89
C LYS A 559 -28.90 -12.64 34.36
N THR A 560 -27.78 -13.24 34.76
CA THR A 560 -27.76 -14.59 35.36
C THR A 560 -27.21 -14.56 36.79
N PRO A 561 -28.02 -14.94 37.81
CA PRO A 561 -27.67 -14.80 39.23
C PRO A 561 -26.45 -15.62 39.68
N LYS A 562 -26.05 -16.66 38.91
CA LYS A 562 -24.85 -17.46 39.15
C LYS A 562 -23.54 -16.65 39.02
N VAL A 563 -23.51 -15.59 38.20
CA VAL A 563 -22.30 -14.79 37.94
C VAL A 563 -22.02 -13.78 39.07
N LYS A 564 -23.07 -13.26 39.73
CA LYS A 564 -22.95 -12.32 40.85
C LYS A 564 -22.25 -12.96 42.06
N ALA A 565 -22.49 -14.26 42.28
CA ALA A 565 -21.85 -15.05 43.34
C ALA A 565 -20.36 -15.36 43.05
N VAL A 566 -19.98 -15.54 41.78
CA VAL A 566 -18.59 -15.80 41.37
C VAL A 566 -17.74 -14.52 41.45
N LEU A 567 -18.30 -13.37 41.06
CA LEU A 567 -17.63 -12.06 41.18
C LEU A 567 -17.44 -11.64 42.65
N GLN A 568 -18.40 -11.94 43.54
CA GLN A 568 -18.21 -11.74 44.99
C GLN A 568 -17.13 -12.65 45.59
N LYS A 569 -16.98 -13.89 45.09
CA LYS A 569 -15.87 -14.79 45.48
C LYS A 569 -14.51 -14.29 44.99
N LEU A 570 -14.43 -13.75 43.77
CA LEU A 570 -13.19 -13.16 43.24
C LEU A 570 -12.79 -11.87 43.95
N ARG A 571 -13.76 -11.06 44.40
CA ARG A 571 -13.51 -9.86 45.23
C ARG A 571 -12.88 -10.24 46.58
N LYS A 572 -13.39 -11.29 47.24
CA LYS A 572 -12.81 -11.83 48.49
C LYS A 572 -11.41 -12.42 48.34
N VAL A 573 -11.06 -12.92 47.15
CA VAL A 573 -9.70 -13.44 46.87
C VAL A 573 -8.70 -12.31 46.59
N LEU A 574 -9.15 -11.18 46.05
CA LEU A 574 -8.31 -10.01 45.76
C LEU A 574 -8.08 -9.10 46.98
N GLU A 575 -8.91 -9.21 48.03
CA GLU A 575 -8.80 -8.41 49.26
C GLU A 575 -7.99 -9.07 50.39
N GLY A 576 -7.50 -10.30 50.20
CA GLY A 576 -6.44 -10.86 51.04
C GLY A 576 -6.79 -11.05 52.52
N GLU A 577 -7.86 -11.79 52.85
CA GLU A 577 -8.09 -12.30 54.20
C GLU A 577 -7.89 -13.83 54.28
N LYS A 578 -7.21 -14.27 55.35
CA LYS A 578 -6.81 -15.66 55.61
C LYS A 578 -8.02 -16.59 55.72
N MET A 579 -7.95 -17.71 54.98
CA MET A 579 -8.88 -18.85 55.08
C MET A 579 -8.88 -19.47 56.49
N ASN A 580 -10.06 -19.62 57.09
CA ASN A 580 -10.28 -20.55 58.20
C ASN A 580 -11.07 -21.77 57.70
N LYS A 581 -10.59 -22.96 58.10
CA LYS A 581 -11.10 -24.30 57.75
C LYS A 581 -12.44 -24.61 58.44
N ASN A 582 -13.13 -25.63 57.90
CA ASN A 582 -14.43 -26.25 58.27
C ASN A 582 -15.60 -25.68 57.45
N SER A 583 -16.52 -26.41 56.82
CA SER A 583 -17.00 -27.80 56.89
C SER A 583 -17.76 -28.08 55.56
N SER A 584 -17.55 -29.22 54.90
CA SER A 584 -18.41 -30.43 54.90
C SER A 584 -19.64 -30.44 53.97
N PHE A 585 -19.70 -31.53 53.19
CA PHE A 585 -20.87 -32.29 52.71
C PHE A 585 -21.67 -31.93 51.43
N PHE A 586 -21.73 -32.99 50.61
CA PHE A 586 -22.66 -33.37 49.54
C PHE A 586 -24.15 -33.09 49.82
N SER A 587 -24.98 -32.94 48.77
CA SER A 587 -26.10 -33.89 48.48
C SER A 587 -26.99 -33.49 47.29
N HIS A 588 -27.16 -34.48 46.40
CA HIS A 588 -28.37 -34.97 45.73
C HIS A 588 -29.55 -34.08 45.25
N ASN A 589 -29.77 -34.18 43.93
CA ASN A 589 -30.93 -34.74 43.21
C ASN A 589 -32.38 -34.17 43.31
N LYS A 590 -32.95 -34.08 42.09
CA LYS A 590 -34.31 -34.39 41.62
C LYS A 590 -35.43 -33.33 41.67
N LEU A 591 -35.89 -33.01 40.44
CA LEU A 591 -37.26 -33.03 39.88
C LEU A 591 -38.39 -32.41 40.70
N PHE A 592 -39.14 -31.48 40.09
CA PHE A 592 -40.61 -31.51 40.10
C PHE A 592 -41.23 -30.89 38.83
N TYR A 593 -42.23 -31.61 38.32
CA TYR A 593 -43.11 -31.41 37.18
C TYR A 593 -44.21 -30.35 37.43
N SER A 594 -44.72 -29.75 36.35
CA SER A 594 -46.17 -29.65 36.02
C SER A 594 -46.30 -28.79 34.73
N GLN A 595 -46.74 -29.32 33.59
CA GLN A 595 -48.07 -29.75 33.12
C GLN A 595 -48.56 -28.81 32.01
N SER A 596 -48.98 -29.48 30.94
CA SER A 596 -49.55 -29.07 29.67
C SER A 596 -50.88 -28.34 29.75
N THR A 597 -51.26 -27.60 28.69
CA THR A 597 -52.55 -27.81 27.99
C THR A 597 -52.61 -27.05 26.66
N SER A 598 -53.41 -27.63 25.77
CA SER A 598 -53.50 -27.53 24.32
C SER A 598 -54.72 -26.74 23.82
N SER A 599 -54.73 -26.38 22.53
CA SER A 599 -55.88 -26.42 21.57
C SER A 599 -55.57 -25.52 20.37
N HIS A 600 -56.01 -25.73 19.13
CA HIS A 600 -56.57 -26.88 18.39
C HIS A 600 -56.40 -26.57 16.88
N SER A 601 -56.08 -27.63 16.15
CA SER A 601 -56.28 -27.97 14.72
C SER A 601 -57.50 -27.40 13.96
N PHE A 602 -57.42 -27.18 12.64
CA PHE A 602 -57.74 -28.13 11.55
C PHE A 602 -57.69 -27.51 10.13
N SER A 603 -57.59 -28.41 9.15
CA SER A 603 -57.26 -28.33 7.73
C SER A 603 -58.39 -27.98 6.75
N SER A 604 -58.07 -27.75 5.46
CA SER A 604 -58.60 -28.58 4.35
C SER A 604 -58.00 -28.28 2.96
N SER A 605 -57.90 -29.36 2.19
CA SER A 605 -57.51 -29.60 0.79
C SER A 605 -58.45 -28.98 -0.26
N SER A 606 -58.04 -28.72 -1.50
CA SER A 606 -58.12 -29.74 -2.58
C SER A 606 -57.63 -29.20 -3.94
N SER A 607 -57.30 -30.16 -4.81
CA SER A 607 -56.70 -30.13 -6.14
C SER A 607 -57.56 -29.59 -7.29
N VAL A 608 -56.93 -28.96 -8.29
CA VAL A 608 -57.39 -28.97 -9.70
C VAL A 608 -56.19 -29.13 -10.65
N ARG A 609 -56.37 -29.99 -11.65
CA ARG A 609 -55.42 -30.42 -12.69
C ARG A 609 -55.86 -29.78 -14.02
N SER A 610 -54.98 -29.11 -14.77
CA SER A 610 -55.05 -28.99 -16.23
C SER A 610 -53.73 -28.44 -16.80
N SER A 611 -53.57 -28.53 -18.12
CA SER A 611 -52.39 -29.00 -18.85
C SER A 611 -51.66 -27.95 -19.71
N LYS A 612 -50.34 -28.21 -19.93
CA LYS A 612 -49.46 -27.83 -21.07
C LYS A 612 -49.17 -26.34 -21.34
N SER A 613 -47.89 -25.94 -21.21
CA SER A 613 -46.94 -25.83 -22.34
C SER A 613 -45.61 -25.17 -21.92
N HIS A 614 -44.55 -25.49 -22.66
CA HIS A 614 -43.13 -25.24 -22.41
C HIS A 614 -42.72 -23.77 -22.27
N LEU A 615 -41.93 -23.46 -21.23
CA LEU A 615 -40.75 -22.56 -21.27
C LEU A 615 -40.04 -22.68 -19.91
N SER A 616 -38.94 -23.43 -19.86
CA SER A 616 -38.18 -23.70 -18.64
C SER A 616 -37.46 -22.45 -18.12
N LYS A 617 -38.07 -21.73 -17.17
CA LYS A 617 -37.36 -20.91 -16.20
C LYS A 617 -36.74 -21.85 -15.16
N VAL A 618 -35.41 -21.96 -15.14
CA VAL A 618 -34.71 -22.66 -14.05
C VAL A 618 -34.69 -21.75 -12.84
N SER A 619 -35.62 -21.99 -11.91
CA SER A 619 -35.59 -21.40 -10.56
C SER A 619 -34.61 -22.18 -9.69
N ILE A 620 -33.49 -21.57 -9.31
CA ILE A 620 -32.52 -22.16 -8.39
C ILE A 620 -33.06 -22.03 -6.95
N PHE A 621 -33.61 -23.12 -6.41
CA PHE A 621 -33.96 -23.24 -4.99
C PHE A 621 -32.68 -23.49 -4.17
N ILE A 622 -32.33 -22.55 -3.29
CA ILE A 622 -31.25 -22.72 -2.30
C ILE A 622 -31.85 -23.36 -1.04
N THR A 623 -31.58 -24.65 -0.82
CA THR A 623 -31.85 -25.34 0.46
C THR A 623 -30.60 -25.26 1.35
N THR A 624 -30.47 -24.19 2.14
CA THR A 624 -29.49 -24.15 3.24
C THR A 624 -30.04 -24.92 4.44
N LYS A 625 -29.47 -26.10 4.75
CA LYS A 625 -29.51 -26.64 6.11
C LYS A 625 -28.81 -25.62 7.03
N LEU A 626 -29.58 -24.97 7.90
CA LEU A 626 -29.15 -23.88 8.77
C LEU A 626 -28.14 -24.35 9.82
N ILE A 627 -26.89 -23.93 9.67
CA ILE A 627 -25.96 -23.74 10.79
C ILE A 627 -26.40 -22.45 11.50
N PRO A 628 -26.57 -22.41 12.84
CA PRO A 628 -27.06 -21.21 13.53
C PRO A 628 -26.13 -20.03 13.26
N GLY A 629 -26.70 -18.94 12.72
CA GLY A 629 -25.94 -17.76 12.34
C GLY A 629 -25.26 -17.09 13.53
N PHE A 630 -24.22 -16.28 13.24
CA PHE A 630 -23.42 -15.49 14.20
C PHE A 630 -24.26 -14.82 15.32
N SER A 631 -25.47 -14.36 15.03
CA SER A 631 -26.39 -13.75 16.00
C SER A 631 -26.81 -14.69 17.15
N VAL A 632 -26.87 -16.00 16.90
CA VAL A 632 -27.21 -17.03 17.90
C VAL A 632 -25.99 -17.38 18.74
N TYR A 633 -24.82 -17.52 18.11
CA TYR A 633 -23.53 -17.74 18.80
C TYR A 633 -23.18 -16.60 19.77
N TYR A 634 -23.41 -15.36 19.33
CA TYR A 634 -23.16 -14.16 20.12
C TYR A 634 -24.05 -14.07 21.37
N ALA A 635 -25.28 -14.59 21.30
CA ALA A 635 -26.19 -14.67 22.44
C ALA A 635 -25.79 -15.75 23.45
N THR A 636 -25.06 -16.79 23.01
CA THR A 636 -24.71 -17.96 23.85
C THR A 636 -23.33 -17.90 24.51
N HIS A 637 -22.39 -17.07 24.05
CA HIS A 637 -20.97 -17.09 24.49
C HIS A 637 -20.44 -15.77 25.13
N THR A 638 -21.30 -15.01 25.82
CA THR A 638 -20.90 -13.79 26.54
C THR A 638 -20.05 -14.01 27.81
N THR A 639 -19.72 -15.26 28.16
CA THR A 639 -19.18 -15.61 29.49
C THR A 639 -17.90 -16.45 29.43
N GLN A 640 -16.75 -15.88 29.07
CA GLN A 640 -15.42 -16.35 29.49
C GLN A 640 -14.32 -15.43 28.94
N LEU A 641 -13.73 -14.57 29.78
CA LEU A 641 -12.40 -14.01 29.56
C LEU A 641 -11.61 -14.17 30.87
N SER A 642 -10.78 -15.20 30.93
CA SER A 642 -9.88 -15.45 32.06
C SER A 642 -8.55 -16.04 31.58
N LYS A 643 -7.52 -15.18 31.44
CA LYS A 643 -6.20 -15.31 32.13
C LYS A 643 -4.99 -14.64 31.46
N SER A 644 -5.06 -14.06 30.27
CA SER A 644 -3.90 -13.30 29.73
C SER A 644 -4.33 -12.28 28.68
N LEU A 645 -4.46 -11.01 29.06
CA LEU A 645 -4.82 -9.92 28.15
C LEU A 645 -3.72 -8.87 28.15
N ASP A 646 -3.16 -8.61 26.97
CA ASP A 646 -2.46 -7.37 26.71
C ASP A 646 -3.51 -6.26 26.58
N LEU A 647 -3.49 -5.34 27.54
CA LEU A 647 -4.42 -4.22 27.62
C LEU A 647 -3.73 -2.92 27.22
N VAL A 648 -4.35 -2.18 26.30
CA VAL A 648 -3.95 -0.82 25.92
C VAL A 648 -5.07 0.14 26.31
N ALA A 649 -4.71 1.18 27.08
CA ALA A 649 -5.63 2.26 27.44
C ALA A 649 -5.10 3.59 26.88
N ILE A 650 -5.95 4.27 26.12
CA ILE A 650 -5.71 5.61 25.58
C ILE A 650 -6.80 6.53 26.12
N ILE A 651 -6.40 7.62 26.77
CA ILE A 651 -7.31 8.59 27.36
C ILE A 651 -7.03 9.94 26.70
N ALA A 652 -7.98 10.44 25.93
CA ALA A 652 -7.97 11.78 25.39
C ALA A 652 -9.00 12.61 26.16
N ARG A 653 -8.57 13.61 26.93
CA ARG A 653 -9.46 14.45 27.74
C ARG A 653 -9.22 15.94 27.56
N VAL A 654 -10.30 16.70 27.67
CA VAL A 654 -10.30 18.15 27.79
C VAL A 654 -10.22 18.48 29.28
N VAL A 655 -9.21 19.23 29.69
CA VAL A 655 -9.03 19.72 31.06
C VAL A 655 -9.81 21.04 31.19
N ARG A 656 -10.74 21.11 32.14
CA ARG A 656 -11.61 22.27 32.38
C ARG A 656 -11.42 22.82 33.78
N VAL A 657 -11.72 24.11 33.98
CA VAL A 657 -11.67 24.78 35.28
C VAL A 657 -12.60 24.12 36.31
N ASP A 658 -13.75 23.61 35.89
CA ASP A 658 -14.69 22.90 36.78
C ASP A 658 -14.27 21.45 37.09
N ARG A 659 -13.12 21.01 36.59
CA ARG A 659 -12.59 19.65 36.68
C ARG A 659 -13.56 18.55 36.22
N LYS A 660 -14.63 18.89 35.48
CA LYS A 660 -15.52 17.86 34.90
C LYS A 660 -14.81 17.19 33.74
N LEU A 661 -14.76 15.86 33.79
CA LEU A 661 -14.16 15.04 32.76
C LEU A 661 -14.96 15.18 31.46
N LEU A 662 -14.32 15.65 30.39
CA LEU A 662 -14.83 15.59 29.02
C LEU A 662 -13.77 14.92 28.15
N GLY A 663 -14.18 14.03 27.25
CA GLY A 663 -13.25 13.31 26.38
C GLY A 663 -13.64 11.85 26.19
N TYR A 664 -12.71 11.10 25.61
CA TYR A 664 -12.91 9.69 25.26
C TYR A 664 -11.79 8.84 25.83
N GLN A 665 -12.19 7.68 26.36
CA GLN A 665 -11.29 6.62 26.75
C GLN A 665 -11.47 5.46 25.78
N LEU A 666 -10.38 5.03 25.16
CA LEU A 666 -10.31 3.85 24.32
C LEU A 666 -9.59 2.74 25.09
N THR A 667 -10.20 1.56 25.10
CA THR A 667 -9.63 0.33 25.63
C THR A 667 -9.68 -0.74 24.56
N ALA A 668 -8.53 -1.35 24.27
CA ALA A 668 -8.44 -2.49 23.37
C ALA A 668 -8.07 -3.75 24.16
N TYR A 669 -8.85 -4.81 23.96
CA TYR A 669 -8.67 -6.14 24.54
C TYR A 669 -8.32 -7.10 23.40
N LEU A 670 -7.22 -7.82 23.57
CA LEU A 670 -6.76 -8.84 22.63
C LEU A 670 -6.74 -10.20 23.32
N ASP A 671 -7.65 -11.10 22.94
CA ASP A 671 -7.71 -12.47 23.45
C ASP A 671 -7.16 -13.44 22.39
N MET A 672 -5.88 -13.79 22.54
CA MET A 672 -5.15 -14.63 21.59
C MET A 672 -5.77 -16.04 21.42
N PRO A 673 -6.19 -16.76 22.49
CA PRO A 673 -6.77 -18.11 22.37
C PRO A 673 -8.08 -18.17 21.57
N THR A 674 -8.93 -17.15 21.65
CA THR A 674 -10.22 -17.11 20.93
C THR A 674 -10.17 -16.31 19.63
N SER A 675 -8.99 -15.78 19.26
CA SER A 675 -8.81 -14.88 18.12
C SER A 675 -9.85 -13.76 18.10
N ARG A 676 -10.12 -13.18 19.28
CA ARG A 676 -11.14 -12.15 19.49
C ARG A 676 -10.47 -10.83 19.81
N VAL A 677 -10.90 -9.79 19.10
CA VAL A 677 -10.46 -8.41 19.31
C VAL A 677 -11.67 -7.59 19.73
N GLN A 678 -11.60 -6.98 20.92
CA GLN A 678 -12.65 -6.10 21.41
C GLN A 678 -12.10 -4.70 21.64
N ILE A 679 -12.70 -3.71 20.98
CA ILE A 679 -12.37 -2.29 21.12
C ILE A 679 -13.58 -1.59 21.72
N ILE A 680 -13.36 -0.91 22.83
CA ILE A 680 -14.40 -0.14 23.52
C ILE A 680 -13.93 1.31 23.61
N VAL A 681 -14.75 2.22 23.10
CA VAL A 681 -14.56 3.66 23.23
C VAL A 681 -15.71 4.20 24.07
N VAL A 682 -15.41 4.78 25.23
CA VAL A 682 -16.41 5.39 26.12
C VAL A 682 -16.20 6.89 26.19
N SER A 683 -17.30 7.64 26.21
CA SER A 683 -17.26 9.02 26.69
C SER A 683 -16.97 9.03 28.21
N ILE A 684 -15.99 9.84 28.62
CA ILE A 684 -15.59 10.02 30.03
C ILE A 684 -16.54 11.00 30.75
N ALA A 685 -17.37 11.72 30.01
CA ALA A 685 -18.32 12.66 30.61
C ALA A 685 -19.38 11.97 31.48
N VAL A 686 -19.56 12.46 32.71
CA VAL A 686 -20.40 11.85 33.77
C VAL A 686 -21.85 11.61 33.33
N LYS A 687 -22.44 12.52 32.55
CA LYS A 687 -23.83 12.43 32.05
C LYS A 687 -23.94 11.88 30.62
N ASN A 688 -22.83 11.48 30.01
CA ASN A 688 -22.82 10.98 28.64
C ASN A 688 -22.58 9.47 28.63
N ASN A 689 -23.61 8.73 28.21
CA ASN A 689 -23.60 7.29 28.06
C ASN A 689 -23.22 6.83 26.64
N TRP A 690 -22.73 7.74 25.80
CA TRP A 690 -22.22 7.37 24.49
C TRP A 690 -21.02 6.42 24.62
N LYS A 691 -21.14 5.28 23.94
CA LYS A 691 -20.15 4.21 23.90
C LYS A 691 -20.13 3.65 22.48
N MET A 692 -18.95 3.23 22.02
CA MET A 692 -18.78 2.41 20.83
C MET A 692 -18.09 1.11 21.24
N CYS A 693 -18.65 0.00 20.78
CA CYS A 693 -18.18 -1.35 21.04
C CYS A 693 -17.98 -2.00 19.67
N ALA A 694 -16.73 -2.31 19.34
CA ALA A 694 -16.41 -3.14 18.20
C ALA A 694 -15.88 -4.46 18.72
N ASP A 695 -16.42 -5.56 18.22
CA ASP A 695 -16.02 -6.91 18.58
C ASP A 695 -15.89 -7.74 17.32
N GLY A 696 -14.68 -8.24 17.07
CA GLY A 696 -14.36 -9.14 15.98
C GLY A 696 -13.95 -10.48 16.54
N VAL A 697 -14.52 -11.56 16.00
CA VAL A 697 -14.17 -12.94 16.38
C VAL A 697 -14.07 -13.81 15.14
N LEU A 698 -13.08 -14.69 15.16
CA LEU A 698 -12.95 -15.75 14.18
C LEU A 698 -13.55 -17.04 14.77
N LEU A 699 -14.78 -17.39 14.36
CA LEU A 699 -15.48 -18.59 14.87
C LEU A 699 -14.88 -19.90 14.34
N SER A 700 -14.35 -19.85 13.11
CA SER A 700 -13.56 -20.90 12.49
C SER A 700 -12.72 -20.30 11.36
N LYS A 701 -11.80 -21.08 10.76
CA LYS A 701 -10.98 -20.65 9.60
C LYS A 701 -11.81 -20.10 8.43
N HIS A 702 -13.07 -20.51 8.33
CA HIS A 702 -13.97 -20.16 7.24
C HIS A 702 -15.15 -19.28 7.67
N ASN A 703 -15.20 -18.86 8.93
CA ASN A 703 -16.31 -18.07 9.48
C ASN A 703 -15.77 -16.96 10.38
N ALA A 704 -15.80 -15.74 9.86
CA ALA A 704 -15.44 -14.53 10.59
C ALA A 704 -16.67 -13.67 10.83
N GLY A 705 -16.80 -13.13 12.03
CA GLY A 705 -17.88 -12.21 12.36
C GLY A 705 -17.37 -10.98 13.08
N ALA A 706 -17.95 -9.84 12.77
CA ALA A 706 -17.69 -8.58 13.44
C ALA A 706 -19.00 -7.86 13.76
N ARG A 707 -19.12 -7.35 14.97
CA ARG A 707 -20.23 -6.49 15.41
C ARG A 707 -19.68 -5.15 15.85
N ILE A 708 -20.15 -4.08 15.21
CA ILE A 708 -19.81 -2.70 15.56
C ILE A 708 -21.10 -2.03 16.00
N ALA A 709 -21.17 -1.64 17.28
CA ALA A 709 -22.34 -0.98 17.85
C ALA A 709 -21.93 0.32 18.55
N TRP A 710 -22.75 1.36 18.43
CA TRP A 710 -22.44 2.69 18.97
C TRP A 710 -23.69 3.48 19.39
N GLY A 711 -23.46 4.53 20.18
CA GLY A 711 -24.50 5.38 20.77
C GLY A 711 -24.70 5.07 22.25
N ALA A 712 -25.89 5.31 22.81
CA ALA A 712 -26.14 5.04 24.23
C ALA A 712 -25.84 3.58 24.59
N GLU A 713 -24.81 3.35 25.41
CA GLU A 713 -24.34 2.04 25.87
C GLU A 713 -24.14 0.98 24.77
N CYS A 714 -23.75 1.39 23.55
CA CYS A 714 -23.62 0.49 22.38
C CYS A 714 -24.93 -0.17 21.91
N GLN A 715 -26.09 0.42 22.21
CA GLN A 715 -27.40 -0.17 21.87
C GLN A 715 -28.16 0.62 20.79
N GLN A 716 -27.78 1.87 20.52
CA GLN A 716 -28.57 2.75 19.66
C GLN A 716 -28.41 2.46 18.16
N TYR A 717 -27.20 2.13 17.73
CA TYR A 717 -26.85 1.82 16.34
C TYR A 717 -25.97 0.59 16.29
N ALA A 718 -26.13 -0.24 15.26
CA ALA A 718 -25.33 -1.45 15.11
C ALA A 718 -25.22 -1.91 13.64
N ILE A 719 -24.03 -2.39 13.30
CA ILE A 719 -23.70 -3.07 12.05
C ILE A 719 -23.10 -4.43 12.43
N THR A 720 -23.62 -5.49 11.80
CA THR A 720 -23.08 -6.84 11.93
C THR A 720 -22.58 -7.30 10.57
N ILE A 721 -21.35 -7.77 10.52
CA ILE A 721 -20.67 -8.28 9.33
C ILE A 721 -20.37 -9.75 9.57
N ASN A 722 -20.85 -10.62 8.69
CA ASN A 722 -20.55 -12.05 8.70
C ASN A 722 -19.92 -12.43 7.36
N ALA A 723 -18.73 -12.99 7.41
CA ALA A 723 -18.03 -13.52 6.24
C ALA A 723 -17.87 -15.03 6.40
N VAL A 724 -18.38 -15.78 5.43
CA VAL A 724 -18.31 -17.24 5.38
C VAL A 724 -17.68 -17.66 4.07
N THR A 725 -16.77 -18.62 4.12
CA THR A 725 -16.27 -19.33 2.94
C THR A 725 -16.73 -20.78 3.03
N GLY A 726 -17.05 -21.39 1.90
CA GLY A 726 -17.64 -22.73 1.87
C GLY A 726 -17.77 -23.27 0.44
N HIS A 727 -18.67 -24.23 0.26
CA HIS A 727 -18.99 -24.83 -1.03
C HIS A 727 -20.51 -24.82 -1.24
N GLN A 728 -20.95 -24.58 -2.47
CA GLN A 728 -22.34 -24.70 -2.89
C GLN A 728 -22.40 -25.70 -4.04
N GLY A 729 -22.87 -26.92 -3.76
CA GLY A 729 -22.68 -28.05 -4.69
C GLY A 729 -21.19 -28.39 -4.85
N PRO A 730 -20.69 -28.64 -6.07
CA PRO A 730 -19.27 -28.89 -6.33
C PRO A 730 -18.41 -27.60 -6.36
N SER A 731 -19.03 -26.42 -6.32
CA SER A 731 -18.34 -25.14 -6.56
C SER A 731 -17.99 -24.42 -5.26
N PRO A 732 -16.74 -23.93 -5.10
CA PRO A 732 -16.35 -23.05 -4.01
C PRO A 732 -17.20 -21.77 -3.98
N MET A 733 -17.45 -21.28 -2.77
CA MET A 733 -18.32 -20.13 -2.52
C MET A 733 -17.77 -19.25 -1.41
N ALA A 734 -17.84 -17.94 -1.61
CA ALA A 734 -17.64 -16.94 -0.56
C ALA A 734 -18.91 -16.11 -0.39
N TYR A 735 -19.34 -15.96 0.86
CA TYR A 735 -20.56 -15.27 1.24
C TYR A 735 -20.24 -14.20 2.28
N LEU A 736 -20.55 -12.94 1.95
CA LEU A 736 -20.44 -11.82 2.85
C LEU A 736 -21.84 -11.23 3.09
N LYS A 737 -22.24 -11.16 4.36
CA LYS A 737 -23.51 -10.58 4.79
C LYS A 737 -23.25 -9.39 5.70
N VAL A 738 -23.75 -8.23 5.30
CA VAL A 738 -23.74 -7.01 6.10
C VAL A 738 -25.18 -6.69 6.50
N LYS A 739 -25.46 -6.74 7.81
CA LYS A 739 -26.76 -6.38 8.38
C LYS A 739 -26.64 -5.06 9.14
N CYS A 740 -27.40 -4.07 8.70
CA CYS A 740 -27.52 -2.76 9.34
C CYS A 740 -28.79 -2.73 10.19
N GLU A 741 -28.69 -2.70 11.53
CA GLU A 741 -29.89 -2.70 12.38
C GLU A 741 -30.54 -1.31 12.39
N LYS A 742 -29.83 -0.33 12.97
CA LYS A 742 -30.18 1.08 12.99
C LYS A 742 -28.91 1.87 12.73
N VAL A 743 -28.97 2.86 11.84
CA VAL A 743 -27.80 3.66 11.42
C VAL A 743 -28.22 5.13 11.32
N PRO A 744 -27.36 6.12 11.61
CA PRO A 744 -27.68 7.54 11.48
C PRO A 744 -28.18 7.96 10.09
N THR A 745 -29.05 8.97 10.04
CA THR A 745 -29.68 9.49 8.81
C THR A 745 -28.68 10.02 7.77
N ILE A 746 -27.54 10.55 8.23
CA ILE A 746 -26.45 11.00 7.36
C ILE A 746 -25.87 9.85 6.54
N ILE A 747 -25.65 8.69 7.16
CA ILE A 747 -25.13 7.49 6.47
C ILE A 747 -26.16 6.95 5.50
N THR A 748 -27.45 6.99 5.85
CA THR A 748 -28.52 6.57 4.93
C THR A 748 -28.63 7.47 3.70
N ASN A 749 -28.41 8.79 3.84
CA ASN A 749 -28.43 9.72 2.70
C ASN A 749 -27.23 9.49 1.76
N TYR A 750 -26.04 9.28 2.32
CA TYR A 750 -24.84 8.97 1.54
C TYR A 750 -24.98 7.63 0.80
N ALA A 751 -25.49 6.59 1.47
CA ALA A 751 -25.73 5.30 0.85
C ALA A 751 -26.71 5.36 -0.33
N LYS A 752 -27.75 6.20 -0.24
CA LYS A 752 -28.67 6.46 -1.36
C LYS A 752 -27.96 7.11 -2.56
N SER A 753 -27.15 8.14 -2.33
CA SER A 753 -26.40 8.82 -3.40
C SER A 753 -25.39 7.88 -4.10
N VAL A 754 -24.71 7.02 -3.34
CA VAL A 754 -23.80 6.01 -3.91
C VAL A 754 -24.57 4.95 -4.70
N ALA A 755 -25.75 4.53 -4.23
CA ALA A 755 -26.57 3.56 -4.95
C ALA A 755 -27.06 4.08 -6.32
N GLU A 756 -27.40 5.37 -6.41
CA GLU A 756 -27.75 6.02 -7.68
C GLU A 756 -26.55 6.06 -8.65
N TYR A 757 -25.34 6.34 -8.14
CA TYR A 757 -24.13 6.33 -8.95
C TYR A 757 -23.79 4.93 -9.49
N ILE A 758 -23.90 3.89 -8.65
CA ILE A 758 -23.64 2.50 -9.04
C ILE A 758 -24.65 2.04 -10.11
N SER A 759 -25.93 2.41 -9.97
CA SER A 759 -26.96 2.13 -10.97
C SER A 759 -26.59 2.71 -12.35
N ASN A 760 -26.17 3.98 -12.38
CA ASN A 760 -25.79 4.66 -13.62
C ASN A 760 -24.50 4.09 -14.23
N ALA A 761 -23.51 3.74 -13.40
CA ALA A 761 -22.26 3.13 -13.85
C ALA A 761 -22.48 1.71 -14.40
N ALA A 762 -23.33 0.91 -13.76
CA ALA A 762 -23.61 -0.47 -14.16
C ALA A 762 -24.26 -0.56 -15.56
N GLN A 763 -25.13 0.39 -15.92
CA GLN A 763 -25.73 0.50 -17.25
C GLN A 763 -24.67 0.76 -18.35
N MET A 764 -23.57 1.44 -18.04
CA MET A 764 -22.49 1.72 -18.98
C MET A 764 -21.49 0.56 -19.14
N THR A 765 -21.45 -0.38 -18.20
CA THR A 765 -20.43 -1.45 -18.13
C THR A 765 -20.93 -2.85 -18.48
N GLY A 766 -22.19 -3.00 -18.89
CA GLY A 766 -22.76 -4.29 -19.30
C GLY A 766 -23.05 -5.28 -18.16
N LEU A 767 -23.22 -4.78 -16.92
CA LEU A 767 -23.66 -5.61 -15.79
C LEU A 767 -25.17 -5.88 -15.88
N ALA A 768 -25.60 -7.09 -15.51
CA ALA A 768 -27.02 -7.43 -15.43
C ALA A 768 -27.62 -6.87 -14.13
N ILE A 769 -28.59 -5.98 -14.28
CA ILE A 769 -29.31 -5.33 -13.17
C ILE A 769 -30.72 -5.91 -13.13
N SER A 770 -31.13 -6.48 -11.99
CA SER A 770 -32.53 -6.75 -11.71
C SER A 770 -33.02 -5.87 -10.57
N ASN A 771 -34.14 -5.17 -10.80
CA ASN A 771 -34.80 -4.35 -9.78
C ASN A 771 -35.65 -5.26 -8.90
N GLU A 772 -34.99 -6.09 -8.10
CA GLU A 772 -35.61 -6.97 -7.10
C GLU A 772 -35.61 -6.31 -5.72
N LYS A 773 -36.73 -6.41 -5.00
CA LYS A 773 -36.81 -6.00 -3.60
C LYS A 773 -36.17 -7.10 -2.73
N ASN A 774 -34.95 -6.86 -2.27
CA ASN A 774 -34.26 -7.73 -1.32
C ASN A 774 -34.53 -7.30 0.13
N ILE A 775 -34.01 -8.06 1.10
CA ILE A 775 -34.22 -7.82 2.54
C ILE A 775 -33.78 -6.39 2.92
N GLU A 776 -34.68 -5.63 3.54
CA GLU A 776 -34.39 -4.28 3.99
C GLU A 776 -33.24 -4.24 5.00
N ARG A 777 -32.38 -3.23 4.86
CA ARG A 777 -31.20 -2.98 5.70
C ARG A 777 -30.16 -4.11 5.70
N GLN A 778 -30.17 -4.94 4.67
CA GLN A 778 -29.19 -6.00 4.49
C GLN A 778 -28.53 -5.88 3.11
N ILE A 779 -27.23 -6.14 3.05
CA ILE A 779 -26.46 -6.27 1.82
C ILE A 779 -25.81 -7.65 1.83
N GLU A 780 -25.92 -8.36 0.72
CA GLU A 780 -25.28 -9.66 0.53
C GLU A 780 -24.37 -9.61 -0.69
N LEU A 781 -23.15 -10.11 -0.53
CA LEU A 781 -22.23 -10.39 -1.64
C LEU A 781 -22.02 -11.90 -1.66
N ILE A 782 -22.29 -12.49 -2.81
CA ILE A 782 -22.12 -13.91 -3.08
C ILE A 782 -21.15 -14.02 -4.24
N ILE A 783 -20.07 -14.78 -4.03
CA ILE A 783 -19.12 -15.12 -5.06
C ILE A 783 -19.17 -16.63 -5.20
N LEU A 784 -19.60 -17.10 -6.37
CA LEU A 784 -19.57 -18.51 -6.73
C LEU A 784 -18.44 -18.73 -7.72
N VAL A 785 -17.82 -19.90 -7.64
CA VAL A 785 -16.72 -20.27 -8.52
C VAL A 785 -17.08 -21.56 -9.25
N PRO A 786 -17.85 -21.49 -10.36
CA PRO A 786 -18.30 -22.69 -11.07
C PRO A 786 -17.15 -23.55 -11.59
N THR A 787 -16.08 -22.91 -12.06
CA THR A 787 -14.84 -23.56 -12.52
C THR A 787 -13.63 -22.79 -12.00
N GLU A 788 -12.43 -23.37 -12.06
CA GLU A 788 -11.22 -22.66 -11.64
C GLU A 788 -11.01 -21.33 -12.38
N ARG A 789 -11.61 -21.11 -13.56
CA ARG A 789 -11.44 -19.86 -14.33
C ARG A 789 -12.71 -19.04 -14.49
N THR A 790 -13.81 -19.40 -13.84
CA THR A 790 -15.06 -18.64 -13.96
C THR A 790 -15.57 -18.22 -12.59
N LEU A 791 -16.00 -16.97 -12.50
CA LEU A 791 -16.65 -16.41 -11.32
C LEU A 791 -18.06 -15.94 -11.64
N ASP A 792 -18.98 -16.21 -10.74
CA ASP A 792 -20.26 -15.54 -10.68
C ASP A 792 -20.28 -14.63 -9.45
N ILE A 793 -20.45 -13.33 -9.67
CA ILE A 793 -20.52 -12.34 -8.60
C ILE A 793 -21.95 -11.82 -8.54
N ILE A 794 -22.59 -11.97 -7.39
CA ILE A 794 -23.96 -11.51 -7.13
C ILE A 794 -23.92 -10.58 -5.93
N ILE A 795 -24.38 -9.35 -6.12
CA ILE A 795 -24.52 -8.35 -5.06
C ILE A 795 -26.00 -8.04 -4.90
N LYS A 796 -26.56 -8.36 -3.74
CA LYS A 796 -27.93 -8.02 -3.38
C LYS A 796 -27.93 -6.80 -2.47
N THR A 797 -28.61 -5.75 -2.91
CA THR A 797 -28.91 -4.56 -2.12
C THR A 797 -30.42 -4.48 -1.90
N PRO A 798 -30.93 -3.71 -0.91
CA PRO A 798 -32.36 -3.65 -0.63
C PRO A 798 -33.25 -3.31 -1.83
N THR A 799 -32.74 -2.51 -2.78
CA THR A 799 -33.50 -1.98 -3.92
C THR A 799 -33.17 -2.63 -5.25
N MET A 800 -32.07 -3.39 -5.36
CA MET A 800 -31.61 -4.00 -6.61
C MET A 800 -30.66 -5.18 -6.36
N THR A 801 -30.61 -6.08 -7.33
CA THR A 801 -29.59 -7.15 -7.43
C THR A 801 -28.71 -6.86 -8.64
N LEU A 802 -27.39 -6.85 -8.44
CA LEU A 802 -26.39 -6.73 -9.48
C LEU A 802 -25.73 -8.10 -9.66
N SER A 803 -25.61 -8.55 -10.91
CA SER A 803 -24.95 -9.82 -11.19
C SER A 803 -24.01 -9.73 -12.39
N VAL A 804 -22.89 -10.43 -12.25
CA VAL A 804 -21.96 -10.74 -13.34
C VAL A 804 -21.77 -12.24 -13.31
N LEU A 805 -22.25 -12.92 -14.34
CA LEU A 805 -22.14 -14.36 -14.48
C LEU A 805 -21.05 -14.71 -15.49
N ASN A 806 -20.37 -15.83 -15.31
CA ASN A 806 -19.32 -16.36 -16.17
C ASN A 806 -18.16 -15.38 -16.40
N LEU A 807 -17.77 -14.64 -15.36
CA LEU A 807 -16.59 -13.78 -15.43
C LEU A 807 -15.34 -14.64 -15.60
N VAL A 808 -14.81 -14.69 -16.83
CA VAL A 808 -13.62 -15.47 -17.16
C VAL A 808 -12.38 -14.79 -16.58
N LEU A 809 -11.71 -15.51 -15.69
CA LEU A 809 -10.47 -15.06 -15.08
C LEU A 809 -9.27 -15.39 -15.96
N PRO A 810 -8.30 -14.47 -16.04
CA PRO A 810 -7.06 -14.71 -16.80
C PRO A 810 -6.15 -15.75 -16.13
N ILE A 811 -6.45 -16.18 -14.90
CA ILE A 811 -5.71 -17.18 -14.12
C ILE A 811 -6.72 -18.09 -13.40
N ALA A 812 -6.41 -19.39 -13.31
CA ALA A 812 -7.20 -20.35 -12.54
C ALA A 812 -7.07 -20.09 -11.03
N LEU A 813 -8.20 -19.98 -10.33
CA LEU A 813 -8.31 -19.89 -8.89
C LEU A 813 -8.02 -21.28 -8.28
N PRO A 814 -7.01 -21.40 -7.39
CA PRO A 814 -6.56 -22.69 -6.90
C PRO A 814 -7.37 -23.12 -5.67
N PHE A 815 -8.35 -24.02 -5.86
CA PHE A 815 -9.21 -24.47 -4.75
C PHE A 815 -8.88 -25.87 -4.19
N GLU A 816 -8.07 -26.68 -4.88
CA GLU A 816 -7.68 -28.01 -4.38
C GLU A 816 -6.60 -27.98 -3.26
N ALA A 817 -6.04 -26.82 -2.93
CA ALA A 817 -4.98 -26.69 -1.91
C ALA A 817 -5.47 -26.41 -0.48
N ILE A 818 -6.79 -26.38 -0.21
CA ILE A 818 -7.33 -25.99 1.11
C ILE A 818 -7.46 -27.20 2.06
N GLN A 819 -7.39 -28.44 1.59
CA GLN A 819 -7.38 -29.64 2.44
C GLN A 819 -5.95 -30.15 2.71
N ALA A 820 -5.20 -29.44 3.56
CA ALA A 820 -4.13 -29.98 4.43
C ALA A 820 -3.30 -28.85 5.07
N TYR A 821 -3.90 -28.06 5.95
CA TYR A 821 -3.13 -27.27 6.94
C TYR A 821 -3.61 -27.63 8.34
N PRO A 822 -2.86 -28.46 9.09
CA PRO A 822 -3.04 -28.58 10.53
C PRO A 822 -2.81 -27.23 11.21
N GLU A 823 -3.44 -27.08 12.37
CA GLU A 823 -3.51 -25.91 13.22
C GLU A 823 -2.15 -25.29 13.56
N SER A 824 -1.90 -24.07 13.08
CA SER A 824 -1.29 -22.99 13.88
C SER A 824 -1.32 -21.65 13.13
N ASP A 825 -1.77 -20.66 13.88
CA ASP A 825 -1.44 -19.23 13.78
C ASP A 825 -2.16 -18.31 12.77
N VAL A 826 -3.22 -17.68 13.30
CA VAL A 826 -3.93 -16.48 12.79
C VAL A 826 -3.02 -15.23 12.82
N THR A 827 -1.85 -15.31 13.46
CA THR A 827 -0.77 -14.30 13.40
C THR A 827 -0.22 -14.11 11.97
N ASN A 828 -0.38 -15.10 11.07
CA ASN A 828 0.12 -15.07 9.70
C ASN A 828 -0.51 -13.99 8.79
N ILE A 829 -1.66 -13.38 9.10
CA ILE A 829 -2.18 -12.29 8.26
C ILE A 829 -1.33 -11.01 8.43
N ILE A 830 -0.72 -10.80 9.59
CA ILE A 830 0.23 -9.70 9.86
C ILE A 830 1.69 -10.18 9.65
N GLN A 831 1.96 -11.49 9.77
CA GLN A 831 3.29 -12.11 9.59
C GLN A 831 3.66 -12.55 8.17
N ASN A 832 2.72 -12.62 7.21
CA ASN A 832 3.01 -12.95 5.79
C ASN A 832 3.90 -11.91 5.06
N LEU A 833 4.44 -10.94 5.79
CA LEU A 833 5.51 -10.04 5.37
C LEU A 833 6.92 -10.58 5.67
N TYR A 834 7.10 -11.85 6.03
CA TYR A 834 8.42 -12.47 6.26
C TYR A 834 8.41 -13.97 5.91
N ILE A 835 9.03 -14.33 4.79
CA ILE A 835 9.31 -15.72 4.41
C ILE A 835 10.81 -15.79 4.03
N GLU A 836 11.57 -16.69 4.65
CA GLU A 836 13.00 -16.94 4.37
C GLU A 836 13.15 -17.98 3.25
N THR A 837 13.10 -17.56 2.00
CA THR A 837 13.01 -18.46 0.83
C THR A 837 14.34 -19.10 0.36
N THR A 838 15.37 -19.25 1.20
CA THR A 838 16.73 -19.73 0.80
C THR A 838 17.19 -21.05 1.44
N LYS A 839 16.36 -21.66 2.29
CA LYS A 839 16.70 -22.92 2.97
C LYS A 839 15.90 -24.08 2.42
N CYS A 840 16.59 -25.09 1.90
CA CYS A 840 16.03 -26.42 1.66
C CYS A 840 16.57 -27.37 2.72
N SER A 841 15.74 -28.27 3.22
CA SER A 841 16.19 -29.22 4.23
C SER A 841 15.33 -30.47 4.26
N LYS A 842 15.94 -31.58 4.62
CA LYS A 842 15.21 -32.78 5.03
C LYS A 842 15.50 -33.07 6.49
N VAL A 843 14.43 -33.18 7.26
CA VAL A 843 14.49 -33.58 8.67
C VAL A 843 13.67 -34.85 8.79
N ARG A 844 14.32 -35.96 9.15
CA ARG A 844 13.71 -37.30 9.11
C ARG A 844 13.16 -37.61 7.71
N ASN A 845 11.86 -37.82 7.57
CA ASN A 845 11.24 -38.21 6.29
C ASN A 845 10.54 -37.06 5.54
N THR A 846 10.67 -35.81 6.01
CA THR A 846 10.01 -34.65 5.40
C THR A 846 11.01 -33.72 4.77
N LEU A 847 10.91 -33.57 3.43
CA LEU A 847 11.66 -32.58 2.67
C LEU A 847 10.89 -31.26 2.69
N THR A 848 11.60 -30.18 3.00
CA THR A 848 11.11 -28.80 2.92
C THR A 848 11.90 -28.08 1.82
N THR A 849 11.21 -27.57 0.81
CA THR A 849 11.81 -26.82 -0.30
C THR A 849 12.25 -25.42 0.10
N PHE A 850 12.96 -24.72 -0.78
CA PHE A 850 13.34 -23.31 -0.58
C PHE A 850 12.13 -22.39 -0.35
N ASN A 851 11.01 -22.65 -1.03
CA ASN A 851 9.76 -21.91 -0.85
C ASN A 851 8.88 -22.45 0.30
N HIS A 852 9.45 -23.26 1.20
CA HIS A 852 8.79 -23.89 2.35
C HIS A 852 7.65 -24.85 2.03
N LYS A 853 7.60 -25.42 0.83
CA LYS A 853 6.70 -26.53 0.54
C LYS A 853 7.24 -27.78 1.22
N LYS A 854 6.38 -28.49 1.96
CA LYS A 854 6.73 -29.74 2.64
C LYS A 854 6.08 -30.92 1.93
N TYR A 855 6.86 -31.95 1.64
CA TYR A 855 6.36 -33.22 1.14
C TYR A 855 7.22 -34.39 1.62
N ASN A 856 6.60 -35.57 1.62
CA ASN A 856 7.24 -36.83 1.93
C ASN A 856 7.26 -37.66 0.65
N TYR A 857 8.36 -38.39 0.45
CA TYR A 857 8.47 -39.39 -0.61
C TYR A 857 9.52 -40.42 -0.20
N GLU A 858 9.49 -41.57 -0.87
CA GLU A 858 10.48 -42.63 -0.67
C GLU A 858 11.64 -42.43 -1.65
N ILE A 859 12.86 -42.24 -1.13
CA ILE A 859 14.05 -42.11 -1.97
C ILE A 859 14.37 -43.49 -2.57
N PRO A 860 14.52 -43.63 -3.91
CA PRO A 860 14.89 -44.89 -4.53
C PRO A 860 16.26 -45.38 -4.09
N LEU A 861 16.40 -46.68 -3.85
CA LEU A 861 17.67 -47.29 -3.47
C LEU A 861 18.68 -47.25 -4.63
N SER A 862 19.94 -46.99 -4.30
CA SER A 862 21.11 -46.99 -5.18
C SER A 862 21.16 -45.93 -6.29
N CYS A 863 20.08 -45.17 -6.54
CA CYS A 863 20.03 -44.17 -7.60
C CYS A 863 20.35 -42.76 -7.08
N ASN A 864 21.10 -41.98 -7.88
CA ASN A 864 21.35 -40.57 -7.61
C ASN A 864 20.13 -39.74 -7.95
N GLN A 865 19.82 -38.76 -7.09
CA GLN A 865 18.70 -37.86 -7.28
C GLN A 865 19.16 -36.41 -7.08
N VAL A 866 18.68 -35.50 -7.93
CA VAL A 866 19.09 -34.09 -7.89
C VAL A 866 18.34 -33.36 -6.77
N LEU A 867 19.03 -33.07 -5.65
CA LEU A 867 18.47 -32.23 -4.60
C LEU A 867 18.35 -30.79 -5.09
N VAL A 868 19.46 -30.23 -5.57
CA VAL A 868 19.53 -28.88 -6.11
C VAL A 868 20.72 -28.76 -7.05
N GLN A 869 20.55 -28.07 -8.16
CA GLN A 869 21.63 -27.69 -9.07
C GLN A 869 21.45 -26.25 -9.57
N ASP A 870 22.54 -25.66 -10.04
CA ASP A 870 22.51 -24.43 -10.83
C ASP A 870 21.95 -24.74 -12.23
N CYS A 871 20.76 -24.21 -12.52
CA CYS A 871 20.07 -24.38 -13.80
C CYS A 871 20.34 -23.21 -14.77
N THR A 872 21.33 -22.36 -14.50
CA THR A 872 21.83 -21.37 -15.46
C THR A 872 22.78 -22.02 -16.47
N SER A 873 23.15 -21.29 -17.53
CA SER A 873 24.14 -21.76 -18.50
C SER A 873 25.51 -22.08 -17.89
N GLU A 874 25.82 -21.57 -16.70
CA GLU A 874 27.14 -21.71 -16.05
C GLU A 874 27.29 -23.02 -15.25
N HIS A 875 26.21 -23.70 -14.86
CA HIS A 875 26.21 -24.99 -14.14
C HIS A 875 27.22 -25.06 -12.96
N LYS A 876 27.23 -24.05 -12.09
CA LYS A 876 28.28 -23.85 -11.06
C LYS A 876 28.36 -24.94 -10.00
N PHE A 877 27.23 -25.59 -9.69
CA PHE A 877 27.17 -26.66 -8.71
C PHE A 877 26.02 -27.63 -8.97
N ILE A 878 26.17 -28.84 -8.44
CA ILE A 878 25.10 -29.82 -8.30
C ILE A 878 25.26 -30.54 -6.96
N VAL A 879 24.14 -30.73 -6.27
CA VAL A 879 24.03 -31.50 -5.02
C VAL A 879 23.11 -32.68 -5.30
N LEU A 880 23.67 -33.88 -5.17
CA LEU A 880 23.00 -35.15 -5.37
C LEU A 880 22.80 -35.84 -4.02
N ILE A 881 21.70 -36.57 -3.90
CA ILE A 881 21.44 -37.51 -2.81
C ILE A 881 21.36 -38.92 -3.36
N LYS A 882 21.94 -39.88 -2.64
CA LYS A 882 21.83 -41.31 -2.92
C LYS A 882 21.49 -42.04 -1.64
N LYS A 883 20.59 -43.02 -1.73
CA LYS A 883 20.29 -43.90 -0.60
C LYS A 883 20.98 -45.25 -0.79
N ASP A 884 21.84 -45.62 0.16
CA ASP A 884 22.62 -46.88 0.13
C ASP A 884 21.71 -48.12 0.22
N ASP A 885 22.07 -49.22 -0.46
CA ASP A 885 21.28 -50.45 -0.49
C ASP A 885 21.52 -51.38 0.72
N VAL A 886 22.66 -51.21 1.42
CA VAL A 886 23.02 -52.05 2.57
C VAL A 886 22.46 -51.48 3.87
N PHE A 887 22.74 -50.21 4.15
CA PHE A 887 22.39 -49.57 5.42
C PHE A 887 21.27 -48.54 5.30
N GLU A 888 20.77 -48.27 4.08
CA GLU A 888 19.71 -47.30 3.83
C GLU A 888 20.03 -45.86 4.32
N HIS A 889 21.32 -45.53 4.48
CA HIS A 889 21.76 -44.17 4.79
C HIS A 889 21.68 -43.27 3.56
N GLU A 890 21.51 -41.97 3.81
CA GLU A 890 21.44 -40.93 2.77
C GLU A 890 22.81 -40.30 2.59
N ASP A 891 23.50 -40.63 1.50
CA ASP A 891 24.79 -40.05 1.16
C ASP A 891 24.59 -38.81 0.27
N LEU A 892 25.45 -37.80 0.44
CA LEU A 892 25.46 -36.59 -0.39
C LEU A 892 26.71 -36.55 -1.26
N ASN A 893 26.51 -36.32 -2.56
CA ASN A 893 27.58 -35.99 -3.51
C ASN A 893 27.43 -34.52 -3.94
N ILE A 894 28.46 -33.72 -3.70
CA ILE A 894 28.47 -32.27 -3.94
C ILE A 894 29.58 -31.96 -4.94
N LYS A 895 29.20 -31.50 -6.13
CA LYS A 895 30.16 -31.08 -7.16
C LYS A 895 30.12 -29.56 -7.30
N VAL A 896 31.26 -28.91 -7.11
CA VAL A 896 31.43 -27.46 -7.21
C VAL A 896 32.75 -27.17 -7.92
N ALA A 897 32.69 -26.47 -9.06
CA ALA A 897 33.85 -26.26 -9.91
C ALA A 897 34.56 -27.58 -10.26
N ASP A 898 35.84 -27.72 -9.92
CA ASP A 898 36.69 -28.90 -10.12
C ASP A 898 36.78 -29.83 -8.89
N ILE A 899 35.96 -29.60 -7.87
CA ILE A 899 35.95 -30.37 -6.62
C ILE A 899 34.72 -31.28 -6.57
N ASP A 900 34.96 -32.55 -6.29
CA ASP A 900 33.96 -33.58 -6.04
C ASP A 900 34.03 -34.01 -4.56
N VAL A 901 32.95 -33.79 -3.81
CA VAL A 901 32.88 -34.07 -2.37
C VAL A 901 31.80 -35.10 -2.07
N ASP A 902 32.19 -36.27 -1.57
CA ASP A 902 31.28 -37.29 -1.08
C ASP A 902 31.20 -37.24 0.45
N ILE A 903 30.01 -37.08 0.99
CA ILE A 903 29.72 -37.21 2.42
C ILE A 903 28.87 -38.46 2.59
N TYR A 904 29.42 -39.48 3.24
CA TYR A 904 28.78 -40.79 3.36
C TYR A 904 28.92 -41.39 4.76
N HIS A 905 28.04 -42.32 5.08
CA HIS A 905 28.10 -43.06 6.34
C HIS A 905 28.98 -44.30 6.24
N GLN A 906 29.89 -44.47 7.20
CA GLN A 906 30.55 -45.75 7.42
C GLN A 906 30.36 -46.19 8.88
N LYS A 907 29.52 -47.22 9.07
CA LYS A 907 29.05 -47.66 10.40
C LYS A 907 28.31 -46.52 11.13
N SER A 908 28.89 -45.96 12.20
CA SER A 908 28.31 -44.88 13.01
C SER A 908 29.01 -43.52 12.83
N ALA A 909 29.97 -43.42 11.91
CA ALA A 909 30.75 -42.19 11.69
C ALA A 909 30.48 -41.63 10.28
N VAL A 910 30.31 -40.32 10.21
CA VAL A 910 30.26 -39.57 8.94
C VAL A 910 31.69 -39.44 8.41
N LYS A 911 31.89 -39.83 7.16
CA LYS A 911 33.16 -39.71 6.44
C LYS A 911 33.02 -38.77 5.24
N VAL A 912 34.15 -38.18 4.85
CA VAL A 912 34.24 -37.29 3.68
C VAL A 912 35.33 -37.79 2.75
N LYS A 913 35.02 -37.90 1.46
CA LYS A 913 36.01 -38.00 0.39
C LYS A 913 36.01 -36.72 -0.42
N MET A 914 37.21 -36.20 -0.72
CA MET A 914 37.39 -35.13 -1.70
C MET A 914 38.20 -35.68 -2.86
N ASN A 915 37.68 -35.58 -4.08
CA ASN A 915 38.31 -36.06 -5.31
C ASN A 915 38.78 -37.52 -5.18
N GLY A 916 38.00 -38.37 -4.51
CA GLY A 916 38.28 -39.79 -4.26
C GLY A 916 39.19 -40.09 -3.06
N ILE A 917 39.74 -39.09 -2.37
CA ILE A 917 40.65 -39.26 -1.23
C ILE A 917 39.89 -39.07 0.09
N GLU A 918 39.94 -40.05 1.00
CA GLU A 918 39.32 -39.96 2.34
C GLU A 918 40.03 -38.93 3.22
N ILE A 919 39.26 -38.05 3.86
CA ILE A 919 39.75 -37.04 4.80
C ILE A 919 39.48 -37.50 6.25
N PRO A 920 40.47 -37.43 7.15
CA PRO A 920 40.26 -37.76 8.55
C PRO A 920 39.29 -36.79 9.24
N THR A 921 38.21 -37.32 9.84
CA THR A 921 37.10 -36.54 10.40
C THR A 921 37.44 -35.76 11.68
N ASN A 922 38.54 -36.07 12.36
CA ASN A 922 38.84 -35.52 13.70
C ASN A 922 39.25 -34.03 13.73
N ASN A 923 39.49 -33.40 12.58
CA ASN A 923 39.74 -31.96 12.48
C ASN A 923 39.62 -31.45 11.03
N ILE A 924 38.47 -31.71 10.38
CA ILE A 924 38.27 -31.26 8.98
C ILE A 924 38.29 -29.73 8.96
N SER A 925 39.34 -29.16 8.39
CA SER A 925 39.43 -27.76 7.98
C SER A 925 40.13 -27.69 6.63
N TYR A 926 39.35 -27.84 5.57
CA TYR A 926 39.83 -27.67 4.21
C TYR A 926 39.42 -26.30 3.70
N GLN A 927 40.38 -25.58 3.12
CA GLN A 927 40.13 -24.35 2.39
C GLN A 927 40.82 -24.47 1.03
N HIS A 928 40.05 -24.33 -0.04
CA HIS A 928 40.56 -24.38 -1.40
C HIS A 928 41.56 -23.20 -1.63
N PRO A 929 42.61 -23.34 -2.45
CA PRO A 929 43.62 -22.30 -2.67
C PRO A 929 43.06 -20.95 -3.14
N THR A 930 41.92 -20.94 -3.82
CA THR A 930 41.20 -19.71 -4.22
C THR A 930 40.52 -19.00 -3.03
N GLY A 931 40.43 -19.66 -1.88
CA GLY A 931 39.73 -19.19 -0.68
C GLY A 931 38.20 -19.25 -0.77
N THR A 932 37.64 -19.66 -1.91
CA THR A 932 36.19 -19.58 -2.20
C THR A 932 35.39 -20.80 -1.76
N ILE A 933 36.04 -21.92 -1.48
CA ILE A 933 35.42 -23.17 -1.03
C ILE A 933 36.05 -23.58 0.29
N ARG A 934 35.21 -23.88 1.29
CA ARG A 934 35.63 -24.29 2.63
C ARG A 934 34.81 -25.47 3.10
N ILE A 935 35.45 -26.44 3.73
CA ILE A 935 34.80 -27.58 4.38
C ILE A 935 35.30 -27.63 5.81
N GLU A 936 34.38 -27.58 6.76
CA GLU A 936 34.70 -27.60 8.18
C GLU A 936 33.73 -28.47 8.99
N GLN A 937 34.23 -29.00 10.09
CA GLN A 937 33.38 -29.65 11.08
C GLN A 937 32.61 -28.59 11.86
N LYS A 938 31.28 -28.69 11.88
CA LYS A 938 30.39 -27.75 12.57
C LYS A 938 29.46 -28.50 13.52
N GLY A 939 29.74 -28.42 14.82
CA GLY A 939 29.00 -29.19 15.83
C GLY A 939 29.18 -30.70 15.65
N GLN A 940 28.07 -31.43 15.47
CA GLN A 940 28.08 -32.88 15.21
C GLN A 940 28.08 -33.24 13.71
N GLY A 941 28.07 -32.24 12.82
CA GLY A 941 27.95 -32.41 11.38
C GLY A 941 29.12 -31.82 10.60
N ILE A 942 28.98 -31.88 9.27
CA ILE A 942 29.96 -31.38 8.30
C ILE A 942 29.30 -30.26 7.49
N ALA A 943 29.99 -29.13 7.36
CA ALA A 943 29.53 -27.97 6.61
C ALA A 943 30.46 -27.69 5.43
N LEU A 944 29.89 -27.54 4.24
CA LEU A 944 30.56 -27.06 3.03
C LEU A 944 30.05 -25.66 2.67
N TYR A 945 30.96 -24.72 2.48
CA TYR A 945 30.69 -23.34 2.09
C TYR A 945 31.31 -23.06 0.73
N ALA A 946 30.51 -22.67 -0.25
CA ALA A 946 30.99 -22.23 -1.57
C ALA A 946 30.16 -21.03 -2.10
N PRO A 947 30.08 -19.92 -1.36
CA PRO A 947 29.15 -18.82 -1.68
C PRO A 947 29.45 -18.15 -3.03
N GLY A 948 30.72 -18.16 -3.47
CA GLY A 948 31.12 -17.67 -4.80
C GLY A 948 30.54 -18.50 -5.96
N HIS A 949 30.12 -19.74 -5.69
CA HIS A 949 29.57 -20.67 -6.68
C HIS A 949 28.06 -20.85 -6.55
N GLY A 950 27.41 -20.27 -5.53
CA GLY A 950 25.96 -20.35 -5.36
C GLY A 950 25.49 -21.10 -4.12
N LEU A 951 26.38 -21.90 -3.51
CA LEU A 951 26.09 -22.67 -2.29
C LEU A 951 26.55 -21.91 -1.06
N GLN A 952 25.61 -21.30 -0.34
CA GLN A 952 25.89 -20.58 0.90
C GLN A 952 26.36 -21.55 1.99
N GLU A 953 25.68 -22.68 2.16
CA GLU A 953 26.05 -23.74 3.12
C GLU A 953 25.36 -25.06 2.73
N VAL A 954 26.11 -26.16 2.66
CA VAL A 954 25.57 -27.52 2.69
C VAL A 954 25.96 -28.15 4.02
N TYR A 955 24.99 -28.41 4.88
CA TYR A 955 25.20 -28.97 6.21
C TYR A 955 24.61 -30.38 6.30
N TYR A 956 25.40 -31.33 6.77
CA TYR A 956 25.04 -32.73 6.86
C TYR A 956 25.29 -33.31 8.26
N THR A 957 24.35 -34.11 8.75
CA THR A 957 24.42 -34.90 9.99
C THR A 957 23.74 -36.25 9.78
N SER A 958 23.81 -37.17 10.74
CA SER A 958 23.15 -38.49 10.64
C SER A 958 21.64 -38.45 10.40
N ASP A 959 20.95 -37.40 10.87
CA ASP A 959 19.48 -37.37 10.92
C ASP A 959 18.84 -36.27 10.05
N GLN A 960 19.65 -35.37 9.50
CA GLN A 960 19.20 -34.24 8.71
C GLN A 960 20.30 -33.69 7.80
N TRP A 961 19.87 -33.12 6.69
CA TRP A 961 20.69 -32.28 5.84
C TRP A 961 19.98 -30.97 5.52
N MET A 962 20.77 -29.93 5.28
CA MET A 962 20.29 -28.59 4.93
C MET A 962 21.15 -28.03 3.81
N VAL A 963 20.51 -27.47 2.79
CA VAL A 963 21.16 -26.72 1.72
C VAL A 963 20.65 -25.29 1.77
N TYR A 964 21.57 -24.36 1.95
CA TYR A 964 21.37 -22.93 1.78
C TYR A 964 22.00 -22.51 0.47
N VAL A 965 21.21 -21.86 -0.38
CA VAL A 965 21.72 -21.18 -1.56
C VAL A 965 21.82 -19.69 -1.27
N VAL A 966 22.80 -19.04 -1.90
CA VAL A 966 22.93 -17.58 -1.84
C VAL A 966 21.74 -16.91 -2.52
N ASP A 967 21.42 -15.68 -2.12
CA ASP A 967 20.23 -14.98 -2.63
C ASP A 967 20.22 -14.80 -4.17
N TRP A 968 21.40 -14.67 -4.80
CA TRP A 968 21.49 -14.54 -6.26
C TRP A 968 21.20 -15.85 -7.02
N MET A 969 21.11 -17.00 -6.33
CA MET A 969 20.63 -18.26 -6.90
C MET A 969 19.10 -18.40 -6.88
N LYS A 970 18.36 -17.44 -6.29
CA LYS A 970 16.89 -17.44 -6.32
C LYS A 970 16.36 -17.35 -7.75
N GLY A 971 15.41 -18.20 -8.07
CA GLY A 971 14.85 -18.40 -9.41
C GLY A 971 15.77 -19.13 -10.39
N GLN A 972 17.00 -19.45 -9.99
CA GLN A 972 18.05 -20.03 -10.85
C GLN A 972 18.38 -21.48 -10.47
N THR A 973 17.89 -21.96 -9.32
CA THR A 973 18.03 -23.36 -8.92
C THR A 973 16.96 -24.23 -9.54
N CYS A 974 17.25 -25.52 -9.67
CA CYS A 974 16.26 -26.55 -9.99
C CYS A 974 16.63 -27.84 -9.26
N GLY A 975 15.71 -28.80 -9.17
CA GLY A 975 15.84 -29.99 -8.32
C GLY A 975 14.70 -30.13 -7.32
N LEU A 976 14.79 -31.13 -6.45
CA LEU A 976 13.82 -31.39 -5.38
C LEU A 976 13.59 -30.21 -4.42
N CYS A 977 14.60 -29.36 -4.25
CA CYS A 977 14.55 -28.17 -3.41
C CYS A 977 13.80 -26.99 -4.06
N GLY A 978 13.45 -27.08 -5.35
CA GLY A 978 12.72 -26.05 -6.08
C GLY A 978 13.56 -24.86 -6.53
N LYS A 979 12.90 -23.81 -7.02
CA LYS A 979 13.53 -22.64 -7.65
C LYS A 979 13.91 -21.51 -6.69
N ALA A 980 13.49 -21.55 -5.43
CA ALA A 980 13.75 -20.49 -4.44
C ALA A 980 13.23 -19.08 -4.83
N ASP A 981 12.22 -18.99 -5.70
CA ASP A 981 11.65 -17.74 -6.23
C ASP A 981 10.47 -17.17 -5.42
N GLY A 982 10.09 -17.85 -4.32
CA GLY A 982 8.94 -17.51 -3.48
C GLY A 982 7.59 -17.94 -4.06
N GLU A 983 7.56 -18.63 -5.21
CA GLU A 983 6.33 -19.14 -5.84
C GLU A 983 6.06 -20.58 -5.43
N ILE A 984 5.14 -20.77 -4.48
CA ILE A 984 4.80 -22.08 -3.92
C ILE A 984 3.90 -22.89 -4.86
N ARG A 985 3.21 -22.26 -5.82
CA ARG A 985 2.23 -22.93 -6.70
C ARG A 985 2.87 -23.76 -7.80
N GLN A 986 4.08 -23.42 -8.22
CA GLN A 986 4.82 -24.11 -9.28
C GLN A 986 5.96 -24.97 -8.73
N GLU A 987 5.92 -25.28 -7.44
CA GLU A 987 7.03 -25.97 -6.76
C GLU A 987 7.32 -27.36 -7.35
N TYR A 988 6.29 -28.05 -7.87
CA TYR A 988 6.38 -29.40 -8.44
C TYR A 988 6.64 -29.39 -9.95
N THR A 989 7.53 -28.51 -10.41
CA THR A 989 7.96 -28.46 -11.82
C THR A 989 9.03 -29.52 -12.08
N THR A 990 8.76 -30.46 -12.97
CA THR A 990 9.70 -31.53 -13.38
C THR A 990 10.89 -30.99 -14.20
N PRO A 991 11.94 -31.78 -14.46
CA PRO A 991 13.04 -31.37 -15.34
C PRO A 991 12.60 -31.03 -16.78
N SER A 992 11.49 -31.62 -17.26
CA SER A 992 10.91 -31.31 -18.58
C SER A 992 10.23 -29.93 -18.63
N GLY A 993 9.99 -29.30 -17.47
CA GLY A 993 9.25 -28.03 -17.35
C GLY A 993 7.76 -28.21 -17.07
N ASP A 994 7.28 -29.45 -16.93
CA ASP A 994 5.88 -29.76 -16.67
C ASP A 994 5.53 -29.63 -15.19
N LEU A 995 4.33 -29.13 -14.89
CA LEU A 995 3.85 -29.02 -13.53
C LEU A 995 3.01 -30.26 -13.16
N THR A 996 3.56 -31.13 -12.31
CA THR A 996 2.81 -32.27 -11.78
C THR A 996 2.05 -31.90 -10.50
N LYS A 997 0.89 -32.55 -10.31
CA LYS A 997 0.10 -32.42 -9.07
C LYS A 997 0.58 -33.35 -7.95
N SER A 998 1.37 -34.38 -8.29
CA SER A 998 1.83 -35.40 -7.36
C SER A 998 3.24 -35.08 -6.87
N SER A 999 3.41 -34.93 -5.56
CA SER A 999 4.74 -34.70 -4.97
C SER A 999 5.69 -35.88 -5.18
N VAL A 1000 5.14 -37.10 -5.29
CA VAL A 1000 5.91 -38.33 -5.53
C VAL A 1000 6.35 -38.39 -6.99
N SER A 1001 5.46 -38.08 -7.94
CA SER A 1001 5.84 -37.98 -9.37
C SER A 1001 6.90 -36.91 -9.58
N PHE A 1002 6.73 -35.75 -8.93
CA PHE A 1002 7.72 -34.69 -8.94
C PHE A 1002 9.07 -35.19 -8.43
N ALA A 1003 9.08 -35.85 -7.26
CA ALA A 1003 10.33 -36.33 -6.70
C ALA A 1003 11.00 -37.35 -7.63
N HIS A 1004 10.27 -38.35 -8.10
CA HIS A 1004 10.78 -39.39 -9.01
C HIS A 1004 11.30 -38.84 -10.34
N SER A 1005 10.74 -37.72 -10.84
CA SER A 1005 11.22 -37.08 -12.07
C SER A 1005 12.65 -36.53 -11.96
N TRP A 1006 13.15 -36.27 -10.74
CA TRP A 1006 14.52 -35.79 -10.47
C TRP A 1006 15.54 -36.91 -10.21
N VAL A 1007 15.15 -38.17 -10.39
CA VAL A 1007 16.05 -39.33 -10.32
C VAL A 1007 16.84 -39.39 -11.63
N LEU A 1008 18.15 -39.63 -11.53
CA LEU A 1008 19.02 -39.84 -12.68
C LEU A 1008 18.91 -41.32 -13.10
N PRO A 1009 18.19 -41.65 -14.18
CA PRO A 1009 18.05 -43.03 -14.63
C PRO A 1009 19.34 -43.51 -15.30
N VAL A 1010 19.49 -44.83 -15.40
CA VAL A 1010 20.55 -45.46 -16.19
C VAL A 1010 19.98 -46.20 -17.38
N GLU A 1011 20.77 -46.31 -18.45
CA GLU A 1011 20.37 -46.99 -19.67
C GLU A 1011 20.67 -48.50 -19.64
N SER A 1012 21.66 -48.93 -18.85
CA SER A 1012 22.08 -50.33 -18.79
C SER A 1012 22.53 -50.75 -17.40
N CYS A 1013 22.42 -52.05 -17.13
CA CYS A 1013 22.86 -52.65 -15.86
C CYS A 1013 24.38 -52.60 -15.63
N ARG A 1014 25.19 -52.29 -16.65
CA ARG A 1014 26.67 -52.21 -16.54
C ARG A 1014 27.18 -50.86 -16.00
N ASP A 1015 26.27 -49.97 -15.60
CA ASP A 1015 26.61 -48.67 -15.08
C ASP A 1015 27.21 -48.76 -13.66
N ALA A 1016 28.28 -48.00 -13.41
CA ALA A 1016 29.00 -48.03 -12.13
C ALA A 1016 28.17 -47.47 -10.95
N SER A 1017 27.04 -46.80 -11.20
CA SER A 1017 26.18 -46.21 -10.17
C SER A 1017 25.38 -47.23 -9.36
N GLN A 1018 25.29 -48.50 -9.80
CA GLN A 1018 24.44 -49.55 -9.22
C GLN A 1018 22.94 -49.19 -9.17
N CYS A 1019 22.51 -48.16 -9.92
CA CYS A 1019 21.11 -47.85 -10.13
C CYS A 1019 20.54 -48.87 -11.14
N HIS A 1020 19.36 -49.44 -10.84
CA HIS A 1020 18.73 -50.44 -11.72
C HIS A 1020 17.33 -49.99 -12.19
N MET A 1021 17.14 -48.68 -12.32
CA MET A 1021 15.86 -48.07 -12.60
C MET A 1021 15.93 -47.14 -13.82
N LYS A 1022 14.82 -47.09 -14.57
CA LYS A 1022 14.58 -46.19 -15.70
C LYS A 1022 13.23 -45.47 -15.55
N LEU A 1023 13.07 -44.35 -16.25
CA LEU A 1023 11.81 -43.64 -16.38
C LEU A 1023 11.09 -44.09 -17.66
N GLU A 1024 9.84 -44.55 -17.56
CA GLU A 1024 9.09 -45.07 -18.71
C GLU A 1024 7.60 -44.70 -18.62
N SER A 1025 6.95 -44.49 -19.77
CA SER A 1025 5.51 -44.28 -19.83
C SER A 1025 4.75 -45.61 -19.65
N GLU A 1026 3.75 -45.60 -18.78
CA GLU A 1026 2.98 -46.78 -18.43
C GLU A 1026 1.66 -46.83 -19.20
N LYS A 1027 1.33 -48.02 -19.72
CA LYS A 1027 0.02 -48.29 -20.27
C LYS A 1027 -0.94 -48.68 -19.16
N LEU A 1028 -2.07 -48.00 -19.06
CA LEU A 1028 -3.14 -48.38 -18.14
C LEU A 1028 -3.77 -49.70 -18.60
N GLU A 1029 -3.71 -50.73 -17.76
CA GLU A 1029 -4.27 -52.06 -18.07
C GLU A 1029 -5.80 -52.09 -17.99
N LYS A 1030 -6.39 -51.15 -17.24
CA LYS A 1030 -7.84 -51.01 -17.08
C LYS A 1030 -8.50 -50.61 -18.41
N GLN A 1031 -9.56 -51.31 -18.80
CA GLN A 1031 -10.37 -50.92 -19.96
C GLN A 1031 -11.09 -49.60 -19.68
N VAL A 1032 -10.87 -48.60 -20.55
CA VAL A 1032 -11.47 -47.26 -20.43
C VAL A 1032 -12.35 -46.99 -21.64
N ILE A 1033 -13.61 -46.63 -21.40
CA ILE A 1033 -14.56 -46.20 -22.43
C ILE A 1033 -14.69 -44.68 -22.34
N LEU A 1034 -14.14 -43.97 -23.31
CA LEU A 1034 -14.25 -42.51 -23.45
C LEU A 1034 -15.10 -42.22 -24.69
N ASN A 1035 -16.14 -41.40 -24.52
CA ASN A 1035 -17.09 -41.04 -25.59
C ASN A 1035 -17.74 -42.24 -26.32
N GLY A 1036 -17.92 -43.37 -25.63
CA GLY A 1036 -18.55 -44.57 -26.19
C GLY A 1036 -17.63 -45.46 -27.04
N GLN A 1037 -16.31 -45.20 -27.07
CA GLN A 1037 -15.31 -46.04 -27.75
C GLN A 1037 -14.26 -46.57 -26.76
N GLU A 1038 -13.77 -47.79 -27.00
CA GLU A 1038 -12.65 -48.36 -26.25
C GLU A 1038 -11.38 -47.56 -26.53
N SER A 1039 -10.70 -47.14 -25.46
CA SER A 1039 -9.49 -46.33 -25.53
C SER A 1039 -8.33 -46.98 -24.79
N LYS A 1040 -7.14 -46.94 -25.40
CA LYS A 1040 -5.86 -47.27 -24.75
C LYS A 1040 -5.30 -46.01 -24.11
N CYS A 1041 -4.99 -46.08 -22.83
CA CYS A 1041 -4.49 -44.94 -22.07
C CYS A 1041 -3.01 -45.14 -21.69
N TYR A 1042 -2.22 -44.09 -21.84
CA TYR A 1042 -0.78 -44.09 -21.52
C TYR A 1042 -0.45 -42.92 -20.62
N SER A 1043 0.51 -43.09 -19.71
CA SER A 1043 0.90 -42.05 -18.77
C SER A 1043 1.59 -40.89 -19.49
N VAL A 1044 1.08 -39.69 -19.21
CA VAL A 1044 1.65 -38.41 -19.68
C VAL A 1044 2.88 -38.05 -18.85
N GLU A 1045 2.94 -38.49 -17.58
CA GLU A 1045 4.11 -38.35 -16.71
C GLU A 1045 4.87 -39.70 -16.70
N PRO A 1046 6.21 -39.74 -16.86
CA PRO A 1046 6.97 -40.98 -16.80
C PRO A 1046 7.03 -41.52 -15.37
N VAL A 1047 7.02 -42.85 -15.23
CA VAL A 1047 7.02 -43.55 -13.93
C VAL A 1047 8.33 -44.33 -13.78
N LEU A 1048 8.87 -44.40 -12.56
CA LEU A 1048 10.06 -45.22 -12.28
C LEU A 1048 9.74 -46.71 -12.41
N ARG A 1049 10.53 -47.40 -13.22
CA ARG A 1049 10.44 -48.85 -13.49
C ARG A 1049 11.83 -49.48 -13.38
N CYS A 1050 11.85 -50.77 -13.07
CA CYS A 1050 13.10 -51.52 -13.05
C CYS A 1050 13.58 -51.73 -14.50
N LEU A 1051 14.90 -51.84 -14.67
CA LEU A 1051 15.48 -52.21 -15.96
C LEU A 1051 14.98 -53.59 -16.41
N PRO A 1052 14.94 -53.86 -17.74
CA PRO A 1052 14.66 -55.19 -18.25
C PRO A 1052 15.62 -56.24 -17.65
N GLY A 1053 15.08 -57.35 -17.14
CA GLY A 1053 15.86 -58.37 -16.41
C GLY A 1053 15.93 -58.16 -14.89
N CYS A 1054 15.31 -57.09 -14.37
CA CYS A 1054 15.21 -56.80 -12.95
C CYS A 1054 13.74 -56.82 -12.47
N VAL A 1055 13.52 -57.21 -11.22
CA VAL A 1055 12.20 -57.26 -10.58
C VAL A 1055 12.12 -56.23 -9.45
N PRO A 1056 10.97 -55.55 -9.25
CA PRO A 1056 10.79 -54.64 -8.13
C PRO A 1056 10.75 -55.42 -6.82
N ILE A 1057 11.43 -54.91 -5.79
CA ILE A 1057 11.38 -55.42 -4.43
C ILE A 1057 10.65 -54.46 -3.48
N ARG A 1058 10.58 -53.16 -3.83
CA ARG A 1058 9.73 -52.16 -3.15
C ARG A 1058 9.09 -51.24 -4.18
N THR A 1059 7.83 -50.92 -3.95
CA THR A 1059 7.03 -50.00 -4.76
C THR A 1059 6.33 -48.98 -3.89
N THR A 1060 5.98 -47.83 -4.48
CA THR A 1060 5.22 -46.77 -3.81
C THR A 1060 4.09 -46.30 -4.73
N PRO A 1061 2.87 -46.06 -4.21
CA PRO A 1061 1.74 -45.65 -5.03
C PRO A 1061 1.87 -44.19 -5.49
N VAL A 1062 1.60 -43.94 -6.76
CA VAL A 1062 1.70 -42.62 -7.41
C VAL A 1062 0.47 -42.35 -8.27
N THR A 1063 -0.19 -41.21 -8.05
CA THR A 1063 -1.30 -40.77 -8.90
C THR A 1063 -0.78 -39.95 -10.08
N ILE A 1064 -0.95 -40.47 -11.29
CA ILE A 1064 -0.45 -39.88 -12.54
C ILE A 1064 -1.58 -39.62 -13.55
N GLY A 1065 -1.33 -38.70 -14.47
CA GLY A 1065 -2.24 -38.41 -15.58
C GLY A 1065 -2.03 -39.35 -16.75
N TYR A 1066 -3.13 -39.79 -17.37
CA TYR A 1066 -3.15 -40.61 -18.56
C TYR A 1066 -3.81 -39.86 -19.72
N HIS A 1067 -3.25 -40.04 -20.91
CA HIS A 1067 -3.86 -39.63 -22.18
C HIS A 1067 -4.40 -40.89 -22.88
N CYS A 1068 -5.63 -40.84 -23.34
CA CYS A 1068 -6.36 -41.97 -23.88
C CYS A 1068 -6.67 -41.77 -25.36
N MET A 1069 -6.32 -42.77 -26.17
CA MET A 1069 -6.54 -42.77 -27.61
C MET A 1069 -7.42 -43.95 -28.02
N SER A 1070 -8.27 -43.75 -29.03
CA SER A 1070 -9.10 -44.81 -29.59
C SER A 1070 -8.23 -45.95 -30.15
N THR A 1071 -8.65 -47.19 -29.95
CA THR A 1071 -7.94 -48.41 -30.37
C THR A 1071 -7.65 -48.49 -31.87
N ASP A 1072 -8.39 -47.73 -32.69
CA ASP A 1072 -8.33 -47.77 -34.15
C ASP A 1072 -7.23 -46.86 -34.76
N THR A 1073 -6.51 -46.10 -33.91
CA THR A 1073 -5.47 -45.18 -34.37
C THR A 1073 -4.10 -45.87 -34.50
N ASN A 1074 -3.69 -46.21 -35.74
CA ASN A 1074 -2.36 -46.73 -36.08
C ASN A 1074 -1.31 -45.62 -36.26
N LEU A 1075 -1.08 -44.80 -35.23
CA LEU A 1075 -0.01 -43.79 -35.21
C LEU A 1075 1.15 -44.28 -34.32
N ASN A 1076 2.38 -44.11 -34.81
CA ASN A 1076 3.61 -44.51 -34.11
C ASN A 1076 3.65 -43.92 -32.69
N MET A 1077 3.94 -44.79 -31.72
CA MET A 1077 3.22 -44.89 -30.44
C MET A 1077 3.85 -44.11 -29.27
N PHE A 1078 4.93 -43.35 -29.47
CA PHE A 1078 5.67 -42.72 -28.35
C PHE A 1078 6.17 -41.29 -28.60
N ASP A 1079 5.98 -40.74 -29.79
CA ASP A 1079 6.52 -39.41 -30.11
C ASP A 1079 5.59 -38.31 -29.58
N GLY A 1080 6.06 -37.54 -28.59
CA GLY A 1080 5.33 -36.42 -28.00
C GLY A 1080 4.21 -36.78 -27.03
N ILE A 1081 4.22 -37.97 -26.40
CA ILE A 1081 3.19 -38.36 -25.43
C ILE A 1081 3.19 -37.48 -24.17
N TYR A 1082 4.35 -36.96 -23.80
CA TYR A 1082 4.55 -36.02 -22.70
C TYR A 1082 3.92 -34.64 -22.94
N GLU A 1083 3.60 -34.29 -24.19
CA GLU A 1083 2.97 -33.01 -24.56
C GLU A 1083 1.43 -33.09 -24.67
N LYS A 1084 0.84 -34.28 -24.43
CA LYS A 1084 -0.60 -34.52 -24.58
C LYS A 1084 -1.37 -34.10 -23.33
N SER A 1085 -2.64 -33.74 -23.52
CA SER A 1085 -3.54 -33.40 -22.41
C SER A 1085 -3.89 -34.64 -21.58
N VAL A 1086 -4.00 -34.45 -20.28
CA VAL A 1086 -4.46 -35.50 -19.35
C VAL A 1086 -5.97 -35.66 -19.47
N ASP A 1087 -6.43 -36.84 -19.87
CA ASP A 1087 -7.85 -37.17 -20.00
C ASP A 1087 -8.43 -37.77 -18.71
N LEU A 1088 -7.61 -38.53 -17.97
CA LEU A 1088 -7.97 -39.10 -16.68
C LEU A 1088 -6.75 -39.23 -15.76
N ARG A 1089 -6.97 -39.39 -14.46
CA ARG A 1089 -5.91 -39.67 -13.48
C ARG A 1089 -6.21 -40.97 -12.76
N GLU A 1090 -5.21 -41.84 -12.68
CA GLU A 1090 -5.29 -43.12 -11.98
C GLU A 1090 -4.01 -43.33 -11.16
N THR A 1091 -4.11 -44.18 -10.14
CA THR A 1091 -2.97 -44.52 -9.27
C THR A 1091 -2.28 -45.76 -9.81
N THR A 1092 -0.95 -45.71 -9.91
CA THR A 1092 -0.08 -46.84 -10.27
C THR A 1092 1.08 -46.97 -9.28
N ASP A 1093 1.73 -48.13 -9.24
CA ASP A 1093 2.88 -48.40 -8.39
C ASP A 1093 4.19 -48.03 -9.10
N ALA A 1094 4.93 -47.06 -8.57
CA ALA A 1094 6.28 -46.74 -9.01
C ALA A 1094 7.32 -47.60 -8.28
N HIS A 1095 8.35 -48.08 -8.98
CA HIS A 1095 9.40 -48.92 -8.39
C HIS A 1095 10.44 -48.03 -7.69
N VAL A 1096 10.77 -48.35 -6.43
CA VAL A 1096 11.75 -47.60 -5.62
C VAL A 1096 12.93 -48.47 -5.17
N ALA A 1097 12.89 -49.77 -5.45
CA ALA A 1097 14.03 -50.66 -5.31
C ALA A 1097 13.86 -51.87 -6.26
N CYS A 1098 14.96 -52.30 -6.86
CA CYS A 1098 14.98 -53.37 -7.87
C CYS A 1098 16.06 -54.40 -7.53
N ARG A 1099 15.78 -55.66 -7.85
CA ARG A 1099 16.74 -56.76 -7.79
C ARG A 1099 16.90 -57.38 -9.17
N CYS A 1100 18.12 -57.47 -9.64
CA CYS A 1100 18.43 -58.01 -10.97
C CYS A 1100 18.95 -59.45 -10.90
N THR A 1101 18.78 -60.21 -11.98
CA THR A 1101 19.39 -61.54 -12.14
C THR A 1101 20.87 -61.39 -12.54
N GLU A 1102 21.69 -62.45 -12.41
CA GLU A 1102 23.10 -62.43 -12.85
C GLU A 1102 23.28 -62.12 -14.36
N GLN A 1103 22.22 -62.22 -15.15
CA GLN A 1103 22.23 -61.82 -16.57
C GLN A 1103 22.20 -60.29 -16.76
N CYS A 1104 21.87 -59.52 -15.71
CA CYS A 1104 21.95 -58.06 -15.65
C CYS A 1104 23.10 -57.60 -14.72
N ALA A 1105 24.19 -58.36 -14.62
CA ALA A 1105 25.43 -57.94 -13.94
C ALA A 1105 26.52 -57.58 -14.95
#